data_AF-A0A8T3VXX9-F1
#
_entry.id   AF-A0A8T3VXX9-F1
#
_cell.length_a   1.000
_cell.length_b   1.000
_cell.length_c   1.000
_cell.angle_alpha   90.00
_cell.angle_beta   90.00
_cell.angle_gamma   90.00
#
_symmetry.space_group_name_H-M   'P 1'
#
loop_
_entity.id
_entity.type
_entity.pdbx_description
1 polymer ?
#
loop_
_entity_poly.entity_id
_entity_poly.type
_entity_poly.pdbx_seq_one_letter_code
_entity_poly.pdbx_strand_id
1 'polypeptide(L)'
;MYYEFKEVFYMKLNKFTVVLAILLVSILAIGAVSAESVDDAGIVAVEDGDIQESVEVTDTADDLSTANIADETVEDAGGAVLGDEPQSYDLDDDSYSTYFNEDGTATDALSAAGDYTLNVGTLTNKDIKITSGSQINIIGKEGAGIINNGTITIGDGTGMAGSITISGLTFTNTNKNAVAVKDLSTNITIKDNTMNIVGITPEDSEYFSVYGVNANGFISGLNIENNNIFVTGDASYSYGIQLGSYGALANPEDIVISNNVIDVNVGDCVGEGIYLDNPNNVLVEANKVTVANTGDFCAYGIQVADSAQYVFYYAGYEGTLTSPRNVLIKDNNVDVSSDFMVYAITVLSFGADGYDPDMAEYDFNMPLCYQFDLNTTIVNNTVVAKSKKGVIGIGGQIYNMTVEGNDVTAIGTSAADMTTGDALGNHTSALCVQFNAASAEDDYYIVVKDNKVTTNVLAEEINSESYREYVSFENNEVDQGILISDDTYANYFNDDGTLKDDAPISAGDLIFLDDLTNKKLVFDIGVNIRGVPYNKLVNTTVNLVQGADNSVIEDLNMEFTGDDTTGSIGIIYIKDVSNVTIQNNKIVVPNFVDQTGSKWGSSVYGIEVESGALGCHDVFINNNDIFMEGSCRYLYGIDVFQTWGSENRNSNINIFENYVNLDGGSRMAEGIYVSACDDVVIDGNTIDSKSNGAAYGVATDQLTDAVISSNIISVDAATQAYGITATTSGTDTIIRANEIDAKGTGAVGIGINKQNGVVIEDNKVAIDGGDYTTITSSDSLGTANAAILIGDGNTNVEMNNNDVTETSAVRLDTAIEVSDMTVTAAPSGEGKLEITLKTVSGMLLANQTVKVVFDNKVYELTTDAKGVAALPFALNKGGTYNVDVFYLGDDNYRGSDATAKLTINKIKTAITASGKTFLATATTKKLTATLKDAKGNVLANKKVTFTVNGKTYTATTNAKGVATVKLALKAAKTYTVSIKFAGDSVYVASTKSVKVKLNKEKTKITAPKKTFKRTAKTKKVVITLKNSKGKAIAKKKITLTVNKKKYTVKTNKKGKATFKVKLTKKGTFKYTVKFAGDTQYKAVTKKTGKIKIK
;
A
#
# COMPACT_ATOMS: atom_id res chain seq x y z
N MET A 1 -21.96 -28.76 -39.95
CA MET A 1 -21.91 -28.64 -38.48
C MET A 1 -22.01 -27.16 -38.11
N TYR A 2 -23.17 -26.55 -38.36
CA TYR A 2 -23.40 -25.10 -38.19
C TYR A 2 -24.59 -24.85 -37.23
N TYR A 3 -24.86 -25.80 -36.33
CA TYR A 3 -26.07 -25.79 -35.48
C TYR A 3 -25.84 -26.29 -34.05
N GLU A 4 -24.60 -26.37 -33.55
CA GLU A 4 -24.34 -26.94 -32.22
C GLU A 4 -23.50 -26.06 -31.27
N PHE A 5 -23.27 -24.79 -31.59
CA PHE A 5 -22.48 -23.89 -30.71
C PHE A 5 -23.22 -22.63 -30.22
N LYS A 6 -24.53 -22.51 -30.49
CA LYS A 6 -25.32 -21.33 -30.09
C LYS A 6 -26.20 -21.52 -28.85
N GLU A 7 -26.31 -22.74 -28.31
CA GLU A 7 -27.19 -23.07 -27.18
C GLU A 7 -26.52 -23.03 -25.80
N VAL A 8 -25.23 -22.71 -25.70
CA VAL A 8 -24.53 -22.71 -24.39
C VAL A 8 -24.49 -21.33 -23.71
N PHE A 9 -24.88 -20.25 -24.39
CA PHE A 9 -24.58 -18.90 -23.86
C PHE A 9 -25.74 -18.00 -23.45
N TYR A 10 -27.02 -18.37 -23.56
CA TYR A 10 -28.08 -17.46 -23.09
C TYR A 10 -29.34 -18.19 -22.59
N MET A 11 -29.28 -18.73 -21.37
CA MET A 11 -30.43 -18.73 -20.45
C MET A 11 -29.97 -18.70 -18.98
N LYS A 12 -29.78 -17.47 -18.51
CA LYS A 12 -30.22 -16.90 -17.23
C LYS A 12 -29.81 -17.58 -15.91
N LEU A 13 -28.99 -16.83 -15.16
CA LEU A 13 -29.21 -16.51 -13.75
C LEU A 13 -30.71 -16.52 -13.38
N ASN A 14 -31.12 -17.36 -12.43
CA ASN A 14 -31.63 -16.88 -11.15
C ASN A 14 -31.96 -18.03 -10.20
N LYS A 15 -31.68 -17.76 -8.92
CA LYS A 15 -32.02 -18.51 -7.70
C LYS A 15 -30.98 -19.53 -7.22
N PHE A 16 -30.02 -18.99 -6.44
CA PHE A 16 -29.91 -19.32 -5.02
C PHE A 16 -31.10 -20.15 -4.52
N THR A 17 -30.89 -21.41 -4.16
CA THR A 17 -31.27 -22.08 -2.90
C THR A 17 -31.06 -23.59 -3.11
N VAL A 18 -30.52 -24.25 -2.09
CA VAL A 18 -30.56 -25.71 -1.82
C VAL A 18 -29.36 -26.55 -2.31
N VAL A 19 -28.71 -27.16 -1.32
CA VAL A 19 -27.63 -28.19 -1.31
C VAL A 19 -26.17 -27.70 -1.37
N LEU A 20 -25.77 -26.87 -0.40
CA LEU A 20 -24.60 -27.17 0.44
C LEU A 20 -24.95 -27.09 1.93
N ALA A 21 -26.21 -27.40 2.25
CA ALA A 21 -26.67 -27.78 3.58
C ALA A 21 -26.81 -29.30 3.57
N ILE A 22 -25.72 -29.99 3.89
CA ILE A 22 -25.56 -31.32 4.52
C ILE A 22 -24.05 -31.60 4.47
N LEU A 23 -23.29 -30.87 5.30
CA LEU A 23 -22.15 -31.43 6.03
C LEU A 23 -21.71 -30.44 7.14
N LEU A 24 -22.68 -29.96 7.91
CA LEU A 24 -22.41 -29.18 9.12
C LEU A 24 -23.61 -29.32 10.06
N VAL A 25 -23.71 -30.49 10.70
CA VAL A 25 -24.15 -30.65 12.09
C VAL A 25 -23.59 -31.99 12.58
N SER A 26 -22.37 -31.99 13.09
CA SER A 26 -22.06 -32.71 14.33
C SER A 26 -20.81 -32.08 14.94
N ILE A 27 -20.97 -31.56 16.16
CA ILE A 27 -19.93 -31.25 17.15
C ILE A 27 -19.40 -29.80 17.14
N LEU A 28 -20.22 -28.91 17.73
CA LEU A 28 -19.81 -28.12 18.91
C LEU A 28 -20.42 -28.87 20.11
N ALA A 29 -19.82 -29.06 21.28
CA ALA A 29 -18.95 -28.18 22.05
C ALA A 29 -18.20 -28.98 23.16
N ILE A 30 -17.38 -28.24 23.91
CA ILE A 30 -16.82 -28.47 25.26
C ILE A 30 -15.32 -28.86 25.24
N GLY A 31 -14.50 -28.03 25.87
CA GLY A 31 -13.16 -28.45 26.31
C GLY A 31 -12.16 -27.31 26.54
N ALA A 32 -12.35 -26.61 27.64
CA ALA A 32 -11.34 -25.97 28.51
C ALA A 32 -9.86 -26.41 28.37
N VAL A 33 -8.98 -25.42 28.56
CA VAL A 33 -7.77 -25.44 29.42
C VAL A 33 -6.44 -25.99 28.88
N SER A 34 -5.40 -25.24 29.30
CA SER A 34 -3.98 -25.49 29.54
C SER A 34 -3.01 -25.59 28.36
N ALA A 35 -2.14 -24.57 28.32
CA ALA A 35 -0.73 -24.71 28.03
C ALA A 35 -0.07 -25.74 28.96
N GLU A 36 0.87 -26.53 28.44
CA GLU A 36 2.27 -26.61 28.93
C GLU A 36 3.03 -27.78 28.27
N SER A 37 4.27 -27.46 27.84
CA SER A 37 5.55 -28.19 27.87
C SER A 37 5.59 -29.71 27.54
N VAL A 38 6.66 -30.29 26.96
CA VAL A 38 8.00 -30.47 27.54
C VAL A 38 8.95 -31.02 26.44
N ASP A 39 10.10 -30.35 26.32
CA ASP A 39 11.50 -30.79 26.20
C ASP A 39 12.06 -31.73 25.11
N ASP A 40 13.02 -31.14 24.38
CA ASP A 40 14.47 -31.34 24.48
C ASP A 40 15.15 -32.51 23.72
N ALA A 41 16.18 -32.14 22.97
CA ALA A 41 17.47 -32.83 22.81
C ALA A 41 18.36 -32.14 21.75
N GLY A 42 19.18 -31.18 22.20
CA GLY A 42 20.63 -31.37 22.25
C GLY A 42 21.54 -31.18 21.00
N ILE A 43 22.54 -30.29 21.23
CA ILE A 43 24.01 -30.38 20.96
C ILE A 43 24.45 -30.23 19.46
N VAL A 44 25.49 -29.48 19.01
CA VAL A 44 26.88 -29.28 19.47
C VAL A 44 27.60 -28.09 18.76
N ALA A 45 28.37 -27.32 19.55
CA ALA A 45 29.68 -26.62 19.40
C ALA A 45 30.05 -25.63 18.24
N VAL A 46 30.32 -24.39 18.66
CA VAL A 46 31.62 -23.64 18.76
C VAL A 46 32.81 -24.00 17.82
N GLU A 47 33.32 -22.97 17.11
CA GLU A 47 34.73 -22.46 17.04
C GLU A 47 34.70 -21.15 16.20
N ASP A 48 34.94 -19.96 16.78
CA ASP A 48 36.20 -19.27 17.13
C ASP A 48 36.89 -18.55 15.95
N GLY A 49 37.25 -17.27 16.14
CA GLY A 49 38.03 -16.49 15.16
C GLY A 49 37.84 -14.95 15.17
N ASP A 50 38.62 -14.29 16.03
CA ASP A 50 39.28 -12.96 15.87
C ASP A 50 38.56 -11.62 16.16
N ILE A 51 38.75 -11.20 17.43
CA ILE A 51 39.18 -9.91 18.00
C ILE A 51 39.59 -8.77 17.03
N GLN A 52 39.07 -7.55 17.26
CA GLN A 52 39.91 -6.36 17.52
C GLN A 52 39.15 -5.22 18.23
N GLU A 53 39.86 -4.64 19.20
CA GLU A 53 39.51 -3.53 20.11
C GLU A 53 39.36 -2.17 19.39
N SER A 54 38.53 -1.27 19.96
CA SER A 54 39.01 -0.04 20.62
C SER A 54 37.85 0.77 21.19
N VAL A 55 37.83 0.92 22.52
CA VAL A 55 37.03 1.90 23.27
C VAL A 55 38.01 2.99 23.73
N GLU A 56 37.72 4.25 23.37
CA GLU A 56 38.29 5.42 24.04
C GLU A 56 37.15 6.13 24.77
N VAL A 57 37.19 6.15 26.10
CA VAL A 57 36.52 7.17 26.90
C VAL A 57 37.57 7.74 27.84
N THR A 58 37.77 9.05 27.70
CA THR A 58 38.73 9.85 28.44
C THR A 58 38.29 10.12 29.86
N ASP A 59 39.24 9.91 30.75
CA ASP A 59 39.31 10.25 32.17
C ASP A 59 39.27 11.78 32.40
N THR A 60 38.55 12.23 33.43
CA THR A 60 39.02 13.13 34.51
C THR A 60 37.88 13.49 35.45
N ALA A 61 37.97 13.07 36.72
CA ALA A 61 37.68 13.93 37.89
C ALA A 61 38.22 13.27 39.17
N ASP A 62 39.34 13.82 39.64
CA ASP A 62 39.94 13.61 40.96
C ASP A 62 39.07 14.25 42.07
N ASP A 63 38.89 13.45 43.13
CA ASP A 63 39.10 13.76 44.56
C ASP A 63 38.33 14.91 45.26
N LEU A 64 37.56 14.53 46.29
CA LEU A 64 37.79 15.00 47.67
C LEU A 64 37.01 14.16 48.71
N SER A 65 37.75 13.25 49.36
CA SER A 65 37.73 12.85 50.80
C SER A 65 36.43 12.84 51.63
N THR A 66 36.15 11.78 52.39
CA THR A 66 36.55 11.66 53.83
C THR A 66 36.52 10.17 54.25
N ALA A 67 37.66 9.57 54.60
CA ALA A 67 38.30 9.50 55.92
C ALA A 67 37.98 8.21 56.69
N ASN A 68 38.92 7.27 56.61
CA ASN A 68 39.09 6.11 57.48
C ASN A 68 39.03 6.48 58.99
N ILE A 69 38.25 5.72 59.77
CA ILE A 69 38.62 5.38 61.14
C ILE A 69 38.71 3.86 61.24
N ALA A 70 39.85 3.44 61.78
CA ALA A 70 40.36 2.09 61.88
C ALA A 70 39.50 1.17 62.75
N ASP A 71 39.58 -0.14 62.46
CA ASP A 71 39.59 -1.13 63.53
C ASP A 71 40.77 -2.08 63.33
N GLU A 72 41.67 -2.06 64.31
CA GLU A 72 42.82 -2.95 64.43
C GLU A 72 42.52 -3.93 65.58
N THR A 73 42.64 -5.21 65.27
CA THR A 73 42.90 -6.34 66.17
C THR A 73 41.73 -6.98 66.95
N VAL A 74 41.24 -8.11 66.43
CA VAL A 74 41.05 -9.32 67.25
C VAL A 74 41.63 -10.52 66.50
N GLU A 75 42.69 -11.11 67.07
CA GLU A 75 43.24 -12.40 66.65
C GLU A 75 42.36 -13.56 67.16
N ASP A 76 41.96 -14.39 66.19
CA ASP A 76 41.80 -15.86 66.17
C ASP A 76 41.17 -16.61 67.36
N ALA A 77 40.02 -17.24 67.08
CA ALA A 77 39.71 -18.59 67.53
C ALA A 77 38.65 -19.28 66.65
N GLY A 78 39.10 -19.91 65.55
CA GLY A 78 38.75 -21.28 65.17
C GLY A 78 37.30 -21.71 64.85
N GLY A 79 37.08 -22.06 63.56
CA GLY A 79 36.07 -23.01 63.05
C GLY A 79 34.67 -22.40 62.88
N ALA A 80 34.01 -22.46 61.72
CA ALA A 80 33.81 -23.61 60.87
C ALA A 80 33.20 -23.19 59.51
N VAL A 81 33.63 -23.89 58.44
CA VAL A 81 32.81 -24.35 57.30
C VAL A 81 32.27 -23.30 56.29
N LEU A 82 32.63 -23.53 55.02
CA LEU A 82 31.96 -23.05 53.80
C LEU A 82 30.43 -23.20 53.94
N GLY A 83 29.66 -22.10 53.96
CA GLY A 83 28.20 -22.15 54.07
C GLY A 83 27.54 -22.15 52.70
N ASP A 84 26.69 -23.16 52.44
CA ASP A 84 25.98 -23.45 51.18
C ASP A 84 25.20 -22.25 50.60
N GLU A 85 24.98 -22.24 49.28
CA GLU A 85 24.03 -21.29 48.67
C GLU A 85 22.64 -21.38 49.35
N PRO A 86 21.91 -20.25 49.48
CA PRO A 86 20.58 -20.25 50.09
C PRO A 86 19.71 -21.33 49.46
N GLN A 87 18.99 -22.09 50.29
CA GLN A 87 18.08 -23.10 49.77
C GLN A 87 17.02 -22.43 48.89
N SER A 88 16.78 -22.97 47.70
CA SER A 88 15.86 -22.40 46.73
C SER A 88 14.55 -23.21 46.72
N TYR A 89 13.42 -22.51 46.81
CA TYR A 89 12.08 -23.09 46.85
C TYR A 89 11.21 -22.48 45.76
N ASP A 90 10.58 -23.32 44.94
CA ASP A 90 9.54 -22.88 43.99
C ASP A 90 8.23 -22.61 44.75
N LEU A 91 7.61 -21.47 44.44
CA LEU A 91 6.39 -20.99 45.09
C LEU A 91 5.34 -20.59 44.04
N ASP A 92 4.20 -21.24 44.06
CA ASP A 92 3.02 -21.00 43.22
C ASP A 92 1.74 -21.30 44.03
N ASP A 93 0.55 -21.08 43.46
CA ASP A 93 -0.72 -21.29 44.15
C ASP A 93 -0.87 -22.72 44.74
N ASP A 94 -0.29 -23.74 44.09
CA ASP A 94 -0.36 -25.14 44.53
C ASP A 94 0.59 -25.43 45.70
N SER A 95 1.81 -24.89 45.63
CA SER A 95 2.86 -25.07 46.63
C SER A 95 2.76 -24.10 47.82
N TYR A 96 1.99 -23.01 47.69
CA TYR A 96 1.87 -21.93 48.67
C TYR A 96 1.62 -22.43 50.10
N SER A 97 0.63 -23.31 50.28
CA SER A 97 0.26 -23.83 51.61
C SER A 97 1.34 -24.67 52.31
N THR A 98 2.40 -25.04 51.60
CA THR A 98 3.58 -25.71 52.16
C THR A 98 4.45 -24.73 52.95
N TYR A 99 4.60 -23.51 52.42
CA TYR A 99 5.57 -22.51 52.90
C TYR A 99 4.91 -21.34 53.62
N PHE A 100 3.63 -21.06 53.33
CA PHE A 100 2.87 -19.94 53.90
C PHE A 100 1.48 -20.36 54.40
N ASN A 101 1.06 -19.75 55.50
CA ASN A 101 -0.29 -19.85 56.05
C ASN A 101 -1.27 -18.98 55.23
N GLU A 102 -2.58 -19.16 55.44
CA GLU A 102 -3.62 -18.40 54.73
C GLU A 102 -3.53 -16.88 54.94
N ASP A 103 -2.96 -16.44 56.07
CA ASP A 103 -2.74 -15.03 56.38
C ASP A 103 -1.43 -14.45 55.82
N GLY A 104 -0.67 -15.25 55.05
CA GLY A 104 0.60 -14.88 54.44
C GLY A 104 1.83 -15.09 55.32
N THR A 105 1.69 -15.50 56.59
CA THR A 105 2.84 -15.77 57.46
C THR A 105 3.55 -17.06 57.08
N ALA A 106 4.88 -17.12 57.23
CA ALA A 106 5.66 -18.32 56.97
C ALA A 106 5.24 -19.50 57.88
N THR A 107 5.18 -20.71 57.33
CA THR A 107 4.98 -21.94 58.12
C THR A 107 6.24 -22.32 58.89
N ASP A 108 6.13 -23.23 59.86
CA ASP A 108 7.30 -23.83 60.55
C ASP A 108 8.33 -24.44 59.59
N ALA A 109 7.89 -24.86 58.39
CA ALA A 109 8.77 -25.45 57.38
C ALA A 109 9.70 -24.41 56.73
N LEU A 110 9.21 -23.18 56.52
CA LEU A 110 10.00 -22.10 55.94
C LEU A 110 10.72 -21.30 57.04
N SER A 111 10.11 -21.08 58.20
CA SER A 111 10.72 -20.32 59.31
C SER A 111 11.94 -21.01 59.93
N ALA A 112 12.07 -22.33 59.77
CA ALA A 112 13.25 -23.09 60.19
C ALA A 112 14.38 -23.13 59.13
N ALA A 113 14.17 -22.61 57.92
CA ALA A 113 15.08 -22.77 56.79
C ALA A 113 16.33 -21.86 56.84
N GLY A 114 16.35 -20.81 57.67
CA GLY A 114 17.44 -19.84 57.71
C GLY A 114 17.41 -18.92 56.50
N ASP A 115 18.49 -18.90 55.71
CA ASP A 115 18.61 -18.10 54.49
C ASP A 115 18.05 -18.86 53.28
N TYR A 116 17.22 -18.21 52.44
CA TYR A 116 16.54 -18.88 51.33
C TYR A 116 16.18 -17.98 50.14
N THR A 117 15.93 -18.61 49.00
CA THR A 117 15.37 -17.98 47.80
C THR A 117 14.00 -18.58 47.47
N LEU A 118 13.00 -17.73 47.24
CA LEU A 118 11.68 -18.10 46.73
C LEU A 118 11.59 -17.77 45.24
N ASN A 119 11.47 -18.79 44.38
CA ASN A 119 11.20 -18.60 42.96
C ASN A 119 9.68 -18.56 42.76
N VAL A 120 9.13 -17.36 42.68
CA VAL A 120 7.69 -17.12 42.61
C VAL A 120 7.20 -17.36 41.18
N GLY A 121 6.30 -18.31 40.99
CA GLY A 121 5.46 -18.48 39.82
C GLY A 121 4.22 -17.59 39.90
N THR A 122 3.03 -18.15 39.63
CA THR A 122 1.77 -17.41 39.75
C THR A 122 1.14 -17.58 41.14
N LEU A 123 0.82 -16.46 41.79
CA LEU A 123 0.11 -16.39 43.06
C LEU A 123 -1.16 -15.55 42.91
N THR A 124 -2.31 -16.08 43.35
CA THR A 124 -3.62 -15.42 43.21
C THR A 124 -4.30 -15.23 44.56
N ASN A 125 -4.54 -13.98 44.95
CA ASN A 125 -5.09 -13.60 46.25
C ASN A 125 -4.26 -14.14 47.43
N LYS A 126 -2.93 -14.17 47.28
CA LYS A 126 -1.98 -14.67 48.27
C LYS A 126 -1.00 -13.58 48.67
N ASP A 127 -0.90 -13.32 49.96
CA ASP A 127 0.08 -12.38 50.52
C ASP A 127 1.35 -13.13 50.96
N ILE A 128 2.50 -12.49 50.97
CA ILE A 128 3.74 -13.05 51.53
C ILE A 128 4.16 -12.15 52.67
N LYS A 129 4.33 -12.67 53.89
CA LYS A 129 4.74 -11.90 55.06
C LYS A 129 6.03 -12.46 55.66
N ILE A 130 7.08 -11.64 55.63
CA ILE A 130 8.39 -11.95 56.20
C ILE A 130 8.60 -11.06 57.43
N THR A 131 8.45 -11.62 58.62
CA THR A 131 8.49 -10.86 59.89
C THR A 131 9.86 -10.90 60.58
N SER A 132 10.76 -11.79 60.15
CA SER A 132 12.15 -11.87 60.62
C SER A 132 13.01 -12.67 59.62
N GLY A 133 14.33 -12.45 59.61
CA GLY A 133 15.28 -13.14 58.72
C GLY A 133 16.47 -12.27 58.33
N SER A 134 17.55 -12.86 57.79
CA SER A 134 18.80 -12.14 57.48
C SER A 134 19.29 -12.21 56.03
N GLN A 135 18.95 -13.24 55.23
CA GLN A 135 19.17 -13.26 53.77
C GLN A 135 18.02 -13.99 53.06
N ILE A 136 17.08 -13.23 52.51
CA ILE A 136 15.91 -13.80 51.82
C ILE A 136 15.76 -13.15 50.45
N ASN A 137 15.76 -13.97 49.39
CA ASN A 137 15.49 -13.50 48.04
C ASN A 137 14.09 -13.94 47.61
N ILE A 138 13.25 -13.03 47.14
CA ILE A 138 11.94 -13.31 46.56
C ILE A 138 12.02 -12.90 45.10
N ILE A 139 12.19 -13.88 44.22
CA ILE A 139 12.51 -13.65 42.81
C ILE A 139 11.44 -14.22 41.90
N GLY A 140 11.06 -13.49 40.85
CA GLY A 140 10.15 -13.99 39.84
C GLY A 140 10.78 -15.11 39.02
N LYS A 141 10.04 -16.21 38.84
CA LYS A 141 10.39 -17.27 37.90
C LYS A 141 10.26 -16.75 36.47
N GLU A 142 11.25 -17.01 35.63
CA GLU A 142 11.31 -16.52 34.25
C GLU A 142 9.99 -16.81 33.50
N GLY A 143 9.34 -15.76 32.99
CA GLY A 143 8.06 -15.85 32.27
C GLY A 143 6.82 -16.18 33.12
N ALA A 144 6.95 -16.30 34.45
CA ALA A 144 5.86 -16.77 35.32
C ALA A 144 5.68 -16.02 36.66
N GLY A 145 6.59 -15.10 37.04
CA GLY A 145 6.56 -14.37 38.33
C GLY A 145 5.43 -13.34 38.46
N ILE A 146 4.21 -13.80 38.70
CA ILE A 146 2.99 -12.98 38.75
C ILE A 146 2.36 -13.07 40.15
N ILE A 147 2.12 -11.91 40.77
CA ILE A 147 1.35 -11.80 42.02
C ILE A 147 0.07 -11.02 41.71
N ASN A 148 -1.05 -11.74 41.64
CA ASN A 148 -2.36 -11.18 41.35
C ASN A 148 -3.15 -10.97 42.64
N ASN A 149 -3.43 -9.72 42.97
CA ASN A 149 -4.14 -9.27 44.16
C ASN A 149 -3.51 -9.74 45.50
N GLY A 150 -2.19 -9.69 45.57
CA GLY A 150 -1.38 -10.10 46.71
C GLY A 150 -0.33 -9.05 47.08
N THR A 151 0.01 -8.96 48.36
CA THR A 151 1.02 -8.00 48.87
C THR A 151 2.20 -8.75 49.49
N ILE A 152 3.42 -8.33 49.18
CA ILE A 152 4.61 -8.74 49.95
C ILE A 152 4.81 -7.76 51.10
N THR A 153 4.74 -8.25 52.33
CA THR A 153 4.97 -7.46 53.55
C THR A 153 6.27 -7.89 54.22
N ILE A 154 7.14 -6.94 54.50
CA ILE A 154 8.40 -7.13 55.22
C ILE A 154 8.33 -6.41 56.56
N GLY A 155 8.66 -7.10 57.64
CA GLY A 155 8.59 -6.58 59.01
C GLY A 155 7.17 -6.52 59.57
N ASP A 156 7.07 -6.47 60.90
CA ASP A 156 5.82 -6.26 61.65
C ASP A 156 6.03 -5.62 63.03
N GLY A 157 7.27 -5.15 63.32
CA GLY A 157 7.64 -4.60 64.62
C GLY A 157 7.90 -5.64 65.73
N THR A 158 7.81 -6.96 65.47
CA THR A 158 8.08 -8.00 66.48
C THR A 158 9.43 -8.69 66.32
N GLY A 159 10.00 -8.66 65.11
CA GLY A 159 11.30 -9.21 64.77
C GLY A 159 12.05 -8.33 63.76
N MET A 160 13.38 -8.46 63.71
CA MET A 160 14.20 -7.75 62.73
C MET A 160 14.21 -8.54 61.42
N ALA A 161 13.69 -7.94 60.34
CA ALA A 161 13.80 -8.48 59.00
C ALA A 161 14.91 -7.73 58.26
N GLY A 162 15.90 -8.43 57.70
CA GLY A 162 16.91 -7.75 56.90
C GLY A 162 17.68 -8.57 55.87
N SER A 163 18.41 -7.84 55.02
CA SER A 163 19.04 -8.32 53.77
C SER A 163 18.07 -9.09 52.88
N ILE A 164 16.94 -8.46 52.55
CA ILE A 164 15.89 -9.06 51.73
C ILE A 164 15.89 -8.42 50.35
N THR A 165 15.88 -9.24 49.29
CA THR A 165 15.76 -8.78 47.91
C THR A 165 14.42 -9.22 47.31
N ILE A 166 13.68 -8.30 46.70
CA ILE A 166 12.45 -8.56 45.93
C ILE A 166 12.71 -8.17 44.48
N SER A 167 12.68 -9.12 43.54
CA SER A 167 12.98 -8.78 42.14
C SER A 167 12.32 -9.63 41.06
N GLY A 168 12.10 -9.04 39.89
CA GLY A 168 11.59 -9.75 38.70
C GLY A 168 10.12 -10.14 38.78
N LEU A 169 9.33 -9.50 39.64
CA LEU A 169 7.91 -9.80 39.85
C LEU A 169 7.00 -8.83 39.10
N THR A 170 5.85 -9.33 38.65
CA THR A 170 4.74 -8.52 38.14
C THR A 170 3.56 -8.57 39.09
N PHE A 171 3.18 -7.43 39.66
CA PHE A 171 1.98 -7.29 40.50
C PHE A 171 0.80 -6.77 39.67
N THR A 172 -0.38 -7.33 39.91
CA THR A 172 -1.65 -6.82 39.38
C THR A 172 -2.67 -6.79 40.53
N ASN A 173 -2.80 -5.65 41.19
CA ASN A 173 -3.56 -5.53 42.43
C ASN A 173 -4.72 -4.54 42.29
N THR A 174 -5.82 -4.81 43.01
CA THR A 174 -6.92 -3.86 43.18
C THR A 174 -7.11 -3.62 44.68
N ASN A 175 -7.11 -2.36 45.11
CA ASN A 175 -7.25 -1.96 46.51
C ASN A 175 -6.21 -2.59 47.46
N LYS A 176 -5.03 -2.92 46.93
CA LYS A 176 -3.91 -3.52 47.67
C LYS A 176 -2.57 -3.00 47.16
N ASN A 177 -1.60 -2.91 48.07
CA ASN A 177 -0.24 -2.50 47.74
C ASN A 177 0.53 -3.64 47.08
N ALA A 178 1.54 -3.36 46.26
CA ALA A 178 2.45 -4.43 45.80
C ALA A 178 3.41 -4.84 46.92
N VAL A 179 4.16 -3.88 47.45
CA VAL A 179 5.14 -4.13 48.53
C VAL A 179 4.86 -3.21 49.72
N ALA A 180 4.89 -3.78 50.92
CA ALA A 180 4.81 -3.04 52.17
C ALA A 180 6.05 -3.35 53.03
N VAL A 181 6.84 -2.33 53.36
CA VAL A 181 7.96 -2.45 54.31
C VAL A 181 7.51 -1.79 55.61
N LYS A 182 7.59 -2.53 56.71
CA LYS A 182 7.10 -2.13 58.02
C LYS A 182 8.25 -2.01 59.02
N ASP A 183 7.91 -1.58 60.23
CA ASP A 183 8.84 -1.33 61.33
C ASP A 183 9.81 -2.50 61.61
N LEU A 184 11.03 -2.17 62.03
CA LEU A 184 12.16 -3.08 62.25
C LEU A 184 12.64 -3.81 60.98
N SER A 185 12.80 -3.08 59.88
CA SER A 185 13.34 -3.61 58.61
C SER A 185 14.70 -3.00 58.26
N THR A 186 15.67 -3.81 57.83
CA THR A 186 17.02 -3.32 57.48
C THR A 186 17.56 -3.92 56.19
N ASN A 187 18.32 -3.19 55.38
CA ASN A 187 18.96 -3.70 54.15
C ASN A 187 17.96 -4.37 53.19
N ILE A 188 16.91 -3.65 52.78
CA ILE A 188 15.88 -4.16 51.88
C ILE A 188 16.14 -3.64 50.47
N THR A 189 16.10 -4.51 49.46
CA THR A 189 16.22 -4.12 48.05
C THR A 189 14.98 -4.55 47.29
N ILE A 190 14.32 -3.60 46.61
CA ILE A 190 13.16 -3.82 45.75
C ILE A 190 13.57 -3.38 44.35
N LYS A 191 13.77 -4.33 43.42
CA LYS A 191 14.28 -3.98 42.10
C LYS A 191 13.72 -4.79 40.94
N ASP A 192 13.74 -4.21 39.74
CA ASP A 192 13.38 -4.92 38.51
C ASP A 192 11.95 -5.51 38.56
N ASN A 193 11.01 -4.84 39.24
CA ASN A 193 9.61 -5.28 39.35
C ASN A 193 8.69 -4.39 38.51
N THR A 194 7.55 -4.95 38.09
CA THR A 194 6.43 -4.21 37.49
C THR A 194 5.24 -4.25 38.43
N MET A 195 4.71 -3.10 38.84
CA MET A 195 3.64 -2.99 39.83
C MET A 195 2.44 -2.28 39.23
N ASN A 196 1.37 -3.01 38.91
CA ASN A 196 0.12 -2.43 38.39
C ASN A 196 -0.93 -2.41 39.50
N ILE A 197 -1.25 -1.22 40.01
CA ILE A 197 -2.17 -1.01 41.13
C ILE A 197 -3.40 -0.24 40.65
N VAL A 198 -4.59 -0.73 41.00
CA VAL A 198 -5.85 -0.04 40.77
C VAL A 198 -6.50 0.31 42.12
N GLY A 199 -6.61 1.60 42.42
CA GLY A 199 -7.30 2.13 43.59
C GLY A 199 -8.77 2.41 43.32
N ILE A 200 -9.65 1.99 44.22
CA ILE A 200 -11.09 2.25 44.19
C ILE A 200 -11.56 2.46 45.64
N THR A 201 -11.99 3.67 45.97
CA THR A 201 -12.49 4.00 47.32
C THR A 201 -13.70 3.14 47.70
N PRO A 202 -13.65 2.38 48.82
CA PRO A 202 -14.80 1.62 49.31
C PRO A 202 -15.96 2.54 49.77
N GLU A 203 -17.23 2.12 49.57
CA GLU A 203 -18.43 2.93 49.92
C GLU A 203 -18.46 3.42 51.39
N ASP A 204 -17.86 2.66 52.31
CA ASP A 204 -17.86 2.95 53.75
C ASP A 204 -16.58 3.64 54.24
N SER A 205 -15.70 4.11 53.34
CA SER A 205 -14.41 4.73 53.68
C SER A 205 -14.27 6.12 53.08
N GLU A 206 -14.03 7.11 53.94
CA GLU A 206 -13.72 8.49 53.52
C GLU A 206 -12.22 8.65 53.19
N TYR A 207 -11.36 7.86 53.85
CA TYR A 207 -9.91 7.88 53.71
C TYR A 207 -9.39 6.49 53.36
N PHE A 208 -9.14 6.24 52.08
CA PHE A 208 -8.56 5.00 51.57
C PHE A 208 -7.36 5.27 50.66
N SER A 209 -6.26 4.55 50.87
CA SER A 209 -5.03 4.77 50.13
C SER A 209 -4.46 3.49 49.53
N VAL A 210 -3.88 3.60 48.34
CA VAL A 210 -3.13 2.51 47.68
C VAL A 210 -1.72 2.95 47.31
N TYR A 211 -0.81 1.99 47.26
CA TYR A 211 0.62 2.24 47.09
C TYR A 211 1.26 1.21 46.16
N GLY A 212 2.17 1.63 45.28
CA GLY A 212 3.14 0.70 44.69
C GLY A 212 4.03 0.12 45.78
N VAL A 213 4.79 1.00 46.44
CA VAL A 213 5.58 0.67 47.64
C VAL A 213 5.14 1.52 48.82
N ASN A 214 4.77 0.87 49.92
CA ASN A 214 4.44 1.51 51.19
C ASN A 214 5.47 1.14 52.26
N ALA A 215 6.42 2.03 52.52
CA ALA A 215 7.46 1.87 53.52
C ALA A 215 7.16 2.73 54.75
N ASN A 216 6.74 2.12 55.86
CA ASN A 216 6.34 2.83 57.08
C ASN A 216 6.93 2.18 58.33
N GLY A 217 7.75 2.91 59.10
CA GLY A 217 8.39 2.38 60.30
C GLY A 217 9.86 2.80 60.44
N PHE A 218 10.56 2.26 61.44
CA PHE A 218 12.02 2.30 61.48
C PHE A 218 12.57 1.35 60.40
N ILE A 219 13.12 1.95 59.35
CA ILE A 219 13.68 1.27 58.18
C ILE A 219 15.08 1.84 57.97
N SER A 220 16.10 0.98 57.86
CA SER A 220 17.47 1.41 57.57
C SER A 220 18.05 0.66 56.37
N GLY A 221 18.57 1.35 55.36
CA GLY A 221 19.14 0.70 54.17
C GLY A 221 18.08 0.15 53.21
N LEU A 222 17.16 0.98 52.73
CA LEU A 222 16.14 0.59 51.74
C LEU A 222 16.52 1.11 50.35
N ASN A 223 16.68 0.19 49.39
CA ASN A 223 16.95 0.51 47.99
C ASN A 223 15.75 0.12 47.12
N ILE A 224 15.18 1.09 46.40
CA ILE A 224 14.09 0.89 45.43
C ILE A 224 14.62 1.28 44.05
N GLU A 225 14.93 0.30 43.20
CA GLU A 225 15.72 0.53 41.99
C GLU A 225 15.13 -0.13 40.74
N ASN A 226 15.11 0.54 39.58
CA ASN A 226 14.72 -0.06 38.29
C ASN A 226 13.31 -0.70 38.28
N ASN A 227 12.35 -0.19 39.07
CA ASN A 227 10.97 -0.68 39.06
C ASN A 227 10.10 0.14 38.10
N ASN A 228 9.08 -0.50 37.52
CA ASN A 228 7.99 0.15 36.83
C ASN A 228 6.75 0.12 37.74
N ILE A 229 6.29 1.27 38.21
CA ILE A 229 5.18 1.41 39.15
C ILE A 229 4.06 2.18 38.45
N PHE A 230 2.93 1.54 38.22
CA PHE A 230 1.74 2.10 37.58
C PHE A 230 0.57 2.08 38.56
N VAL A 231 0.05 3.25 38.93
CA VAL A 231 -1.07 3.40 39.85
C VAL A 231 -2.20 4.13 39.15
N THR A 232 -3.39 3.53 39.15
CA THR A 232 -4.57 4.08 38.49
C THR A 232 -5.82 3.98 39.36
N GLY A 233 -6.88 4.69 38.99
CA GLY A 233 -8.17 4.64 39.68
C GLY A 233 -8.27 5.58 40.88
N ASP A 234 -9.51 5.78 41.35
CA ASP A 234 -9.86 6.86 42.28
C ASP A 234 -10.01 6.35 43.73
N ALA A 235 -8.92 5.81 44.29
CA ALA A 235 -8.78 5.71 45.75
C ALA A 235 -8.54 7.11 46.32
N SER A 236 -9.06 7.47 47.50
CA SER A 236 -8.92 8.82 48.09
C SER A 236 -7.49 9.39 47.99
N TYR A 237 -6.49 8.53 48.18
CA TYR A 237 -5.07 8.84 47.95
C TYR A 237 -4.36 7.71 47.20
N SER A 238 -3.65 8.05 46.12
CA SER A 238 -2.93 7.09 45.29
C SER A 238 -1.47 7.47 45.19
N TYR A 239 -0.60 6.59 45.68
CA TYR A 239 0.84 6.85 45.76
C TYR A 239 1.65 5.87 44.93
N GLY A 240 2.66 6.36 44.23
CA GLY A 240 3.70 5.49 43.66
C GLY A 240 4.53 4.86 44.77
N ILE A 241 5.29 5.69 45.49
CA ILE A 241 6.11 5.32 46.63
C ILE A 241 5.78 6.21 47.82
N GLN A 242 5.47 5.61 48.95
CA GLN A 242 5.41 6.30 50.24
C GLN A 242 6.53 5.79 51.14
N LEU A 243 7.26 6.72 51.74
CA LEU A 243 8.14 6.51 52.88
C LEU A 243 7.63 7.34 54.05
N GLY A 244 7.39 6.72 55.21
CA GLY A 244 6.88 7.43 56.37
C GLY A 244 7.34 6.86 57.71
N SER A 245 7.19 7.69 58.73
CA SER A 245 7.58 7.38 60.11
C SER A 245 6.40 7.05 61.02
N TYR A 246 5.19 6.95 60.47
CA TYR A 246 3.96 6.81 61.26
C TYR A 246 3.98 5.55 62.14
N GLY A 247 3.91 5.75 63.46
CA GLY A 247 3.97 4.67 64.44
C GLY A 247 5.37 4.11 64.73
N ALA A 248 6.43 4.70 64.18
CA ALA A 248 7.82 4.27 64.35
C ALA A 248 8.50 4.85 65.60
N LEU A 249 9.51 4.16 66.13
CA LEU A 249 10.36 4.66 67.21
C LEU A 249 11.50 5.58 66.72
N ALA A 250 11.84 5.55 65.43
CA ALA A 250 12.90 6.35 64.82
C ALA A 250 12.61 6.57 63.33
N ASN A 251 13.32 7.53 62.72
CA ASN A 251 13.14 7.89 61.31
C ASN A 251 13.56 6.74 60.39
N PRO A 252 12.91 6.58 59.23
CA PRO A 252 13.52 5.87 58.12
C PRO A 252 14.86 6.53 57.75
N GLU A 253 15.91 5.74 57.61
CA GLU A 253 17.25 6.23 57.31
C GLU A 253 17.97 5.43 56.23
N ASP A 254 18.93 6.06 55.56
CA ASP A 254 19.78 5.45 54.53
C ASP A 254 18.94 4.83 53.39
N ILE A 255 18.24 5.69 52.64
CA ILE A 255 17.27 5.28 51.62
C ILE A 255 17.75 5.71 50.24
N VAL A 256 17.66 4.81 49.26
CA VAL A 256 17.94 5.09 47.85
C VAL A 256 16.71 4.74 47.01
N ILE A 257 16.23 5.71 46.22
CA ILE A 257 15.18 5.53 45.22
C ILE A 257 15.76 5.93 43.88
N SER A 258 16.07 4.97 43.00
CA SER A 258 16.75 5.30 41.74
C SER A 258 16.25 4.55 40.50
N ASN A 259 16.33 5.21 39.34
CA ASN A 259 16.04 4.60 38.04
C ASN A 259 14.64 3.96 37.91
N ASN A 260 13.66 4.38 38.72
CA ASN A 260 12.30 3.87 38.63
C ASN A 260 11.48 4.66 37.59
N VAL A 261 10.53 3.98 36.95
CA VAL A 261 9.44 4.61 36.20
C VAL A 261 8.21 4.57 37.10
N ILE A 262 7.72 5.72 37.53
CA ILE A 262 6.57 5.87 38.42
C ILE A 262 5.51 6.66 37.66
N ASP A 263 4.36 6.06 37.42
CA ASP A 263 3.24 6.66 36.69
C ASP A 263 1.98 6.53 37.55
N VAL A 264 1.47 7.66 38.02
CA VAL A 264 0.26 7.77 38.83
C VAL A 264 -0.78 8.56 38.03
N ASN A 265 -1.77 7.86 37.49
CA ASN A 265 -2.78 8.43 36.60
C ASN A 265 -4.18 8.24 37.20
N VAL A 266 -4.76 9.34 37.68
CA VAL A 266 -5.97 9.35 38.50
C VAL A 266 -6.95 10.45 38.09
N GLY A 267 -8.19 10.35 38.57
CA GLY A 267 -9.24 11.36 38.39
C GLY A 267 -9.55 12.06 39.71
N ASP A 268 -10.65 11.71 40.36
CA ASP A 268 -11.16 12.42 41.54
C ASP A 268 -10.48 11.99 42.86
N CYS A 269 -9.14 12.07 42.92
CA CYS A 269 -8.39 11.79 44.15
C CYS A 269 -7.06 12.53 44.24
N VAL A 270 -6.38 12.45 45.38
CA VAL A 270 -5.00 12.94 45.50
C VAL A 270 -4.05 11.93 44.87
N GLY A 271 -3.30 12.36 43.85
CA GLY A 271 -2.29 11.56 43.17
C GLY A 271 -0.89 12.05 43.54
N GLU A 272 -0.03 11.13 43.97
CA GLU A 272 1.32 11.46 44.41
C GLU A 272 2.38 10.45 43.94
N GLY A 273 3.45 10.95 43.33
CA GLY A 273 4.53 10.10 42.83
C GLY A 273 5.36 9.49 43.95
N ILE A 274 6.08 10.35 44.69
CA ILE A 274 6.94 9.97 45.81
C ILE A 274 6.64 10.88 47.01
N TYR A 275 6.16 10.28 48.10
CA TYR A 275 5.93 10.97 49.37
C TYR A 275 6.96 10.53 50.42
N LEU A 276 7.71 11.50 50.98
CA LEU A 276 8.77 11.27 51.95
C LEU A 276 8.47 12.00 53.27
N ASP A 277 8.02 11.27 54.29
CA ASP A 277 7.69 11.82 55.61
C ASP A 277 8.75 11.48 56.67
N ASN A 278 9.44 12.52 57.16
CA ASN A 278 10.49 12.45 58.18
C ASN A 278 11.65 11.47 57.89
N PRO A 279 12.28 11.43 56.70
CA PRO A 279 13.42 10.53 56.53
C PRO A 279 14.78 11.20 56.75
N ASN A 280 15.80 10.39 57.07
CA ASN A 280 17.19 10.81 57.18
C ASN A 280 18.06 10.15 56.11
N ASN A 281 19.04 10.86 55.53
CA ASN A 281 19.96 10.34 54.51
C ASN A 281 19.22 9.67 53.33
N VAL A 282 18.53 10.47 52.52
CA VAL A 282 17.77 9.97 51.36
C VAL A 282 18.38 10.46 50.06
N LEU A 283 18.54 9.55 49.11
CA LEU A 283 18.87 9.84 47.72
C LEU A 283 17.71 9.44 46.81
N VAL A 284 17.13 10.40 46.09
CA VAL A 284 16.16 10.18 45.02
C VAL A 284 16.82 10.60 43.70
N GLU A 285 17.20 9.65 42.85
CA GLU A 285 17.92 9.97 41.62
C GLU A 285 17.52 9.23 40.35
N ALA A 286 17.61 9.91 39.20
CA ALA A 286 17.38 9.31 37.89
C ALA A 286 16.01 8.61 37.71
N ASN A 287 15.00 9.00 38.50
CA ASN A 287 13.64 8.47 38.35
C ASN A 287 12.88 9.24 37.27
N LYS A 288 11.99 8.55 36.56
CA LYS A 288 10.93 9.16 35.75
C LYS A 288 9.64 9.11 36.56
N VAL A 289 9.19 10.26 37.04
CA VAL A 289 7.96 10.41 37.85
C VAL A 289 6.93 11.15 37.01
N THR A 290 5.82 10.49 36.70
CA THR A 290 4.69 11.05 36.00
C THR A 290 3.46 10.99 36.88
N VAL A 291 2.79 12.12 37.09
CA VAL A 291 1.55 12.20 37.85
C VAL A 291 0.54 13.01 37.04
N ALA A 292 -0.57 12.37 36.67
CA ALA A 292 -1.65 13.00 35.91
C ALA A 292 -2.94 12.89 36.71
N ASN A 293 -3.56 14.03 36.98
CA ASN A 293 -4.80 14.12 37.73
C ASN A 293 -5.87 14.88 36.93
N THR A 294 -6.90 14.19 36.45
CA THR A 294 -7.98 14.82 35.66
C THR A 294 -9.16 15.30 36.50
N GLY A 295 -9.12 15.14 37.82
CA GLY A 295 -10.17 15.57 38.74
C GLY A 295 -9.90 16.91 39.41
N ASP A 296 -10.82 17.33 40.28
CA ASP A 296 -10.70 18.59 41.05
C ASP A 296 -9.84 18.42 42.33
N PHE A 297 -8.68 17.75 42.21
CA PHE A 297 -7.77 17.46 43.33
C PHE A 297 -6.29 17.77 43.02
N CYS A 298 -5.50 17.95 44.08
CA CYS A 298 -4.07 18.25 43.96
C CYS A 298 -3.28 17.05 43.41
N ALA A 299 -2.24 17.34 42.62
CA ALA A 299 -1.25 16.36 42.17
C ALA A 299 0.15 16.74 42.68
N TYR A 300 0.87 15.75 43.22
CA TYR A 300 2.19 15.92 43.82
C TYR A 300 3.21 15.04 43.10
N GLY A 301 4.36 15.59 42.69
CA GLY A 301 5.41 14.77 42.05
C GLY A 301 6.29 14.09 43.11
N ILE A 302 7.15 14.88 43.74
CA ILE A 302 8.01 14.46 44.84
C ILE A 302 7.78 15.42 46.01
N GLN A 303 7.33 14.89 47.15
CA GLN A 303 7.13 15.68 48.36
C GLN A 303 8.04 15.19 49.47
N VAL A 304 8.65 16.14 50.17
CA VAL A 304 9.34 15.94 51.45
C VAL A 304 8.52 16.65 52.51
N ALA A 305 8.03 15.93 53.50
CA ALA A 305 7.20 16.45 54.57
C ALA A 305 7.86 16.25 55.94
N ASP A 306 7.76 17.25 56.81
CA ASP A 306 8.08 17.15 58.23
C ASP A 306 6.79 17.00 59.08
N SER A 307 6.35 15.76 59.33
CA SER A 307 5.21 15.48 60.21
C SER A 307 5.61 15.10 61.64
N ALA A 308 6.91 15.14 61.99
CA ALA A 308 7.43 14.68 63.28
C ALA A 308 6.82 15.45 64.48
N GLN A 309 6.31 16.66 64.23
CA GLN A 309 5.66 17.52 65.23
C GLN A 309 4.45 16.86 65.92
N TYR A 310 3.74 15.93 65.25
CA TYR A 310 2.58 15.24 65.81
C TYR A 310 2.93 14.17 66.85
N VAL A 311 4.14 13.59 66.80
CA VAL A 311 4.46 12.38 67.57
C VAL A 311 4.71 12.67 69.04
N PHE A 312 5.11 13.90 69.38
CA PHE A 312 5.32 14.36 70.76
C PHE A 312 4.03 14.42 71.61
N TYR A 313 2.85 14.29 71.00
CA TYR A 313 1.55 14.31 71.70
C TYR A 313 0.97 12.92 72.02
N TYR A 314 1.56 11.83 71.51
CA TYR A 314 1.13 10.49 71.91
C TYR A 314 1.64 10.17 73.32
N ALA A 315 0.72 10.15 74.29
CA ALA A 315 1.04 9.82 75.68
C ALA A 315 1.71 8.44 75.79
N GLY A 316 3.01 8.43 76.13
CA GLY A 316 3.81 7.20 76.26
C GLY A 316 4.77 6.91 75.10
N TYR A 317 4.95 7.83 74.15
CA TYR A 317 5.98 7.71 73.11
C TYR A 317 7.40 7.85 73.70
N GLU A 318 8.29 6.88 73.44
CA GLU A 318 9.70 6.87 73.88
C GLU A 318 10.70 6.94 72.69
N GLY A 319 10.24 7.21 71.47
CA GLY A 319 11.09 7.25 70.27
C GLY A 319 11.83 8.58 70.04
N THR A 320 12.69 8.62 69.02
CA THR A 320 13.65 9.71 68.74
C THR A 320 13.47 10.34 67.36
N LEU A 321 12.23 10.47 66.86
CA LEU A 321 11.97 11.08 65.56
C LEU A 321 12.52 12.52 65.47
N THR A 322 13.18 12.82 64.36
CA THR A 322 13.67 14.15 63.99
C THR A 322 13.02 14.64 62.69
N SER A 323 13.08 15.94 62.42
CA SER A 323 12.81 16.48 61.07
C SER A 323 13.69 15.81 60.02
N PRO A 324 13.26 15.79 58.73
CA PRO A 324 14.07 15.25 57.65
C PRO A 324 15.48 15.86 57.59
N ARG A 325 16.51 15.05 57.34
CA ARG A 325 17.90 15.53 57.16
C ARG A 325 18.60 14.84 56.02
N ASN A 326 19.45 15.60 55.30
CA ASN A 326 20.28 15.09 54.20
C ASN A 326 19.44 14.40 53.11
N VAL A 327 18.45 15.12 52.59
CA VAL A 327 17.63 14.64 51.46
C VAL A 327 18.20 15.25 50.17
N LEU A 328 18.59 14.39 49.22
CA LEU A 328 19.12 14.78 47.92
C LEU A 328 18.19 14.25 46.82
N ILE A 329 17.60 15.16 46.05
CA ILE A 329 16.75 14.88 44.90
C ILE A 329 17.51 15.34 43.66
N LYS A 330 18.01 14.41 42.84
CA LYS A 330 18.86 14.76 41.70
C LYS A 330 18.62 14.00 40.40
N ASP A 331 18.84 14.66 39.27
CA ASP A 331 18.78 14.03 37.94
C ASP A 331 17.44 13.34 37.62
N ASN A 332 16.34 13.69 38.30
CA ASN A 332 15.02 13.11 38.05
C ASN A 332 14.30 13.84 36.90
N ASN A 333 13.42 13.12 36.20
CA ASN A 333 12.44 13.69 35.29
C ASN A 333 11.06 13.62 35.95
N VAL A 334 10.51 14.77 36.34
CA VAL A 334 9.25 14.91 37.08
C VAL A 334 8.24 15.64 36.20
N ASP A 335 7.22 14.95 35.72
CA ASP A 335 6.12 15.49 34.91
C ASP A 335 4.80 15.37 35.67
N VAL A 336 4.28 16.49 36.15
CA VAL A 336 3.10 16.54 37.01
C VAL A 336 2.06 17.45 36.40
N SER A 337 0.83 16.96 36.36
CA SER A 337 -0.27 17.70 35.80
C SER A 337 -1.60 17.48 36.51
N SER A 338 -2.40 18.56 36.60
CA SER A 338 -3.71 18.54 37.26
C SER A 338 -4.70 19.52 36.63
N ASP A 339 -5.98 19.16 36.62
CA ASP A 339 -7.08 20.09 36.32
C ASP A 339 -7.33 21.12 37.46
N PHE A 340 -6.72 20.89 38.63
CA PHE A 340 -6.90 21.71 39.83
C PHE A 340 -5.60 22.38 40.29
N MET A 341 -4.69 21.66 40.94
CA MET A 341 -3.47 22.22 41.53
C MET A 341 -2.30 21.26 41.36
N VAL A 342 -1.15 21.78 40.95
CA VAL A 342 0.10 21.01 40.84
C VAL A 342 1.13 21.50 41.84
N TYR A 343 1.77 20.53 42.50
CA TYR A 343 2.94 20.70 43.35
C TYR A 343 4.04 19.73 42.90
N ALA A 344 4.88 20.12 41.94
CA ALA A 344 5.74 19.13 41.28
C ALA A 344 6.88 18.62 42.17
N ILE A 345 7.71 19.49 42.74
CA ILE A 345 8.63 19.11 43.83
C ILE A 345 8.39 20.04 45.01
N THR A 346 8.07 19.47 46.17
CA THR A 346 7.76 20.27 47.36
C THR A 346 8.51 19.82 48.60
N VAL A 347 8.88 20.78 49.44
CA VAL A 347 9.48 20.53 50.75
C VAL A 347 8.73 21.33 51.81
N LEU A 348 8.07 20.64 52.72
CA LEU A 348 7.15 21.24 53.68
C LEU A 348 7.63 21.02 55.12
N SER A 349 7.58 22.08 55.93
CA SER A 349 7.76 21.99 57.39
C SER A 349 6.57 21.33 58.11
N PHE A 350 5.51 21.00 57.37
CA PHE A 350 4.30 20.33 57.83
C PHE A 350 3.62 19.64 56.64
N GLY A 351 3.29 18.35 56.75
CA GLY A 351 2.72 17.58 55.63
C GLY A 351 1.36 18.11 55.14
N ALA A 352 0.99 17.74 53.90
CA ALA A 352 -0.25 18.16 53.23
C ALA A 352 -1.54 17.80 54.02
N ASP A 353 -1.51 16.76 54.85
CA ASP A 353 -2.66 16.27 55.64
C ASP A 353 -2.87 16.99 56.99
N GLY A 354 -2.01 17.96 57.34
CA GLY A 354 -1.94 18.44 58.71
C GLY A 354 -2.88 19.61 59.07
N TYR A 355 -3.53 20.28 58.12
CA TYR A 355 -4.39 21.41 58.48
C TYR A 355 -5.76 20.93 58.98
N ASP A 356 -5.88 20.68 60.28
CA ASP A 356 -7.17 20.51 60.95
C ASP A 356 -7.75 21.89 61.30
N PRO A 357 -8.81 22.38 60.60
CA PRO A 357 -9.44 23.65 60.92
C PRO A 357 -10.12 23.67 62.29
N ASP A 358 -10.49 22.51 62.85
CA ASP A 358 -11.05 22.42 64.21
C ASP A 358 -9.96 22.52 65.30
N MET A 359 -8.67 22.40 64.93
CA MET A 359 -7.54 22.68 65.83
C MET A 359 -7.20 24.17 65.92
N ALA A 360 -7.79 25.03 65.07
CA ALA A 360 -7.61 26.48 65.14
C ALA A 360 -8.19 27.11 66.43
N GLU A 361 -9.05 26.38 67.15
CA GLU A 361 -9.65 26.82 68.42
C GLU A 361 -8.74 26.60 69.64
N TYR A 362 -7.68 25.79 69.50
CA TYR A 362 -6.64 25.70 70.52
C TYR A 362 -5.68 26.87 70.34
N ASP A 363 -5.73 27.82 71.28
CA ASP A 363 -4.71 28.87 71.49
C ASP A 363 -3.38 28.19 71.84
N PHE A 364 -2.74 27.65 70.82
CA PHE A 364 -1.42 27.07 70.86
C PHE A 364 -0.45 28.23 70.97
N ASN A 365 -0.33 28.75 72.18
CA ASN A 365 0.90 29.34 72.68
C ASN A 365 1.95 28.21 72.84
N MET A 366 2.13 27.42 71.78
CA MET A 366 3.16 26.42 71.68
C MET A 366 4.47 27.19 71.64
N PRO A 367 5.53 26.69 72.29
CA PRO A 367 6.83 26.92 71.69
C PRO A 367 6.72 26.30 70.30
N LEU A 368 6.53 27.13 69.27
CA LEU A 368 6.91 26.82 67.89
C LEU A 368 8.16 25.97 68.04
N CYS A 369 8.14 24.69 67.67
CA CYS A 369 9.28 23.82 67.94
C CYS A 369 10.49 24.42 67.21
N TYR A 370 11.28 25.14 67.99
CA TYR A 370 12.42 25.91 67.56
C TYR A 370 13.41 24.95 66.89
N GLN A 371 13.94 25.35 65.72
CA GLN A 371 15.23 24.91 65.18
C GLN A 371 15.36 23.46 64.69
N PHE A 372 14.86 23.11 63.50
CA PHE A 372 15.43 21.96 62.80
C PHE A 372 15.70 22.25 61.32
N ASP A 373 16.96 22.01 60.93
CA ASP A 373 17.47 22.07 59.57
C ASP A 373 16.85 20.93 58.74
N LEU A 374 15.68 21.14 58.14
CA LEU A 374 15.35 20.39 56.92
C LEU A 374 16.46 20.71 55.94
N ASN A 375 17.43 19.82 55.75
CA ASN A 375 18.52 20.00 54.80
C ASN A 375 18.20 19.23 53.53
N THR A 376 17.54 19.91 52.59
CA THR A 376 17.13 19.33 51.30
C THR A 376 17.83 20.01 50.14
N THR A 377 18.43 19.22 49.26
CA THR A 377 19.05 19.69 48.01
C THR A 377 18.31 19.09 46.81
N ILE A 378 17.89 19.96 45.90
CA ILE A 378 17.17 19.62 44.66
C ILE A 378 18.05 20.10 43.50
N VAL A 379 18.68 19.17 42.77
CA VAL A 379 19.72 19.51 41.79
C VAL A 379 19.58 18.79 40.45
N ASN A 380 19.73 19.51 39.34
CA ASN A 380 19.74 18.94 37.98
C ASN A 380 18.49 18.12 37.61
N ASN A 381 17.34 18.40 38.20
CA ASN A 381 16.09 17.75 37.82
C ASN A 381 15.48 18.46 36.61
N THR A 382 14.80 17.69 35.75
CA THR A 382 13.87 18.24 34.75
C THR A 382 12.47 18.18 35.35
N VAL A 383 11.83 19.34 35.54
CA VAL A 383 10.52 19.46 36.20
C VAL A 383 9.54 20.10 35.23
N VAL A 384 8.48 19.38 34.89
CA VAL A 384 7.37 19.86 34.08
C VAL A 384 6.12 19.87 34.96
N ALA A 385 5.62 21.05 35.28
CA ALA A 385 4.47 21.27 36.15
C ALA A 385 3.38 21.99 35.35
N LYS A 386 2.22 21.35 35.17
CA LYS A 386 1.18 21.82 34.24
C LYS A 386 -0.20 21.78 34.89
N SER A 387 -0.82 22.94 35.10
CA SER A 387 -2.14 23.02 35.74
C SER A 387 -3.14 23.84 34.94
N LYS A 388 -4.42 23.45 34.96
CA LYS A 388 -5.49 24.33 34.46
C LYS A 388 -5.75 25.52 35.38
N LYS A 389 -5.38 25.44 36.66
CA LYS A 389 -5.55 26.53 37.64
C LYS A 389 -4.20 26.87 38.27
N GLY A 390 -3.90 26.39 39.48
CA GLY A 390 -2.67 26.76 40.20
C GLY A 390 -1.51 25.80 39.99
N VAL A 391 -0.29 26.32 39.93
CA VAL A 391 0.93 25.51 39.73
C VAL A 391 2.07 26.00 40.60
N ILE A 392 2.73 25.06 41.27
CA ILE A 392 4.04 25.25 41.89
C ILE A 392 4.99 24.23 41.26
N GLY A 393 6.03 24.73 40.59
CA GLY A 393 7.08 23.90 39.99
C GLY A 393 7.95 23.25 41.06
N ILE A 394 8.88 24.03 41.61
CA ILE A 394 9.65 23.65 42.80
C ILE A 394 9.30 24.63 43.90
N GLY A 395 8.89 24.14 45.06
CA GLY A 395 8.58 25.02 46.17
C GLY A 395 8.84 24.44 47.54
N GLY A 396 8.88 25.31 48.54
CA GLY A 396 8.92 24.82 49.91
C GLY A 396 8.67 25.87 50.97
N GLN A 397 8.23 25.37 52.12
CA GLN A 397 7.97 26.15 53.32
C GLN A 397 8.91 25.70 54.45
N ILE A 398 10.18 26.12 54.39
CA ILE A 398 11.25 25.60 55.26
C ILE A 398 12.35 26.64 55.57
N TYR A 399 13.36 26.22 56.35
CA TYR A 399 14.49 27.05 56.78
C TYR A 399 15.77 26.85 55.92
N ASN A 400 16.04 25.67 55.36
CA ASN A 400 17.29 25.39 54.63
C ASN A 400 17.06 24.56 53.34
N MET A 401 17.13 25.19 52.18
CA MET A 401 16.92 24.51 50.89
C MET A 401 17.96 24.95 49.89
N THR A 402 18.48 24.00 49.12
CA THR A 402 19.26 24.32 47.91
C THR A 402 18.51 23.82 46.68
N VAL A 403 18.22 24.71 45.73
CA VAL A 403 17.62 24.40 44.43
C VAL A 403 18.58 24.88 43.35
N GLU A 404 19.29 23.95 42.70
CA GLU A 404 20.41 24.27 41.82
C GLU A 404 20.34 23.56 40.47
N GLY A 405 20.57 24.26 39.36
CA GLY A 405 20.78 23.60 38.07
C GLY A 405 19.57 22.86 37.49
N ASN A 406 18.35 23.08 38.01
CA ASN A 406 17.15 22.41 37.52
C ASN A 406 16.62 23.08 36.23
N ASP A 407 16.01 22.31 35.34
CA ASP A 407 15.23 22.80 34.19
C ASP A 407 13.73 22.70 34.54
N VAL A 408 13.11 23.85 34.82
CA VAL A 408 11.76 23.95 35.37
C VAL A 408 10.82 24.59 34.35
N THR A 409 9.88 23.82 33.84
CA THR A 409 8.74 24.32 33.07
C THR A 409 7.50 24.33 33.96
N ALA A 410 7.01 25.51 34.33
CA ALA A 410 5.81 25.65 35.15
C ALA A 410 4.75 26.47 34.39
N ILE A 411 3.64 25.83 34.03
CA ILE A 411 2.59 26.45 33.23
C ILE A 411 1.25 26.29 33.95
N GLY A 412 0.57 27.42 34.21
CA GLY A 412 -0.70 27.44 34.92
C GLY A 412 -1.52 28.69 34.64
N THR A 413 -2.72 28.79 35.21
CA THR A 413 -3.56 30.00 35.14
C THR A 413 -3.67 30.65 36.52
N SER A 414 -4.87 30.96 37.00
CA SER A 414 -5.12 31.58 38.30
C SER A 414 -5.73 30.60 39.28
N ALA A 415 -5.18 30.55 40.51
CA ALA A 415 -5.73 29.79 41.63
C ALA A 415 -6.37 30.67 42.73
N ALA A 416 -6.59 31.96 42.46
CA ALA A 416 -7.04 32.93 43.46
C ALA A 416 -8.38 32.57 44.16
N ASP A 417 -9.27 31.85 43.47
CA ASP A 417 -10.58 31.45 43.98
C ASP A 417 -10.62 30.01 44.56
N MET A 418 -9.46 29.37 44.73
CA MET A 418 -9.34 27.99 45.21
C MET A 418 -8.83 27.91 46.65
N THR A 419 -9.23 26.85 47.36
CA THR A 419 -8.62 26.43 48.63
C THR A 419 -7.99 25.06 48.42
N THR A 420 -6.70 24.92 48.69
CA THR A 420 -5.97 23.65 48.49
C THR A 420 -5.83 22.84 49.77
N GLY A 421 -5.87 23.49 50.95
CA GLY A 421 -5.58 22.84 52.23
C GLY A 421 -4.08 22.58 52.48
N ASP A 422 -3.25 22.73 51.44
CA ASP A 422 -1.79 22.56 51.51
C ASP A 422 -1.12 23.76 52.21
N ALA A 423 -0.02 23.49 52.91
CA ALA A 423 0.76 24.49 53.64
C ALA A 423 1.38 25.57 52.73
N LEU A 424 1.68 25.23 51.47
CA LEU A 424 2.11 26.20 50.45
C LEU A 424 0.96 27.03 49.89
N GLY A 425 -0.30 26.70 50.19
CA GLY A 425 -1.47 27.44 49.73
C GLY A 425 -1.72 27.33 48.23
N ASN A 426 -2.45 28.31 47.67
CA ASN A 426 -2.94 28.30 46.28
C ASN A 426 -2.09 29.20 45.34
N HIS A 427 -0.78 29.26 45.58
CA HIS A 427 0.12 30.14 44.84
C HIS A 427 0.33 29.66 43.40
N THR A 428 0.90 30.52 42.55
CA THR A 428 1.16 30.17 41.16
C THR A 428 2.52 30.70 40.74
N SER A 429 3.54 29.85 40.85
CA SER A 429 4.94 30.19 40.65
C SER A 429 5.80 29.01 40.20
N ALA A 430 6.85 29.26 39.43
CA ALA A 430 7.79 28.21 39.01
C ALA A 430 8.72 27.81 40.15
N LEU A 431 9.29 28.81 40.84
CA LEU A 431 10.15 28.65 42.01
C LEU A 431 9.52 29.40 43.19
N CYS A 432 8.98 28.68 44.17
CA CYS A 432 8.22 29.23 45.29
C CYS A 432 8.92 29.00 46.63
N VAL A 433 9.29 30.07 47.34
CA VAL A 433 9.88 29.95 48.66
C VAL A 433 9.01 30.64 49.71
N GLN A 434 8.48 29.87 50.63
CA GLN A 434 7.73 30.40 51.77
C GLN A 434 8.57 30.31 53.05
N PHE A 435 9.06 31.44 53.52
CA PHE A 435 9.81 31.45 54.78
C PHE A 435 8.86 31.48 55.98
N ASN A 436 9.07 30.60 56.96
CA ASN A 436 8.31 30.56 58.21
C ASN A 436 9.00 31.40 59.29
N ALA A 437 8.38 32.51 59.68
CA ALA A 437 8.94 33.62 60.44
C ALA A 437 9.23 33.38 61.95
N ALA A 438 9.01 32.16 62.42
CA ALA A 438 8.85 31.86 63.84
C ALA A 438 10.13 32.02 64.70
N SER A 439 11.33 31.98 64.10
CA SER A 439 12.58 32.18 64.85
C SER A 439 13.71 32.68 63.94
N ALA A 440 13.93 33.99 63.92
CA ALA A 440 15.12 34.59 63.31
C ALA A 440 16.35 34.31 64.20
N GLU A 441 17.13 33.29 63.85
CA GLU A 441 18.55 33.20 64.22
C GLU A 441 19.39 33.24 62.93
N ASP A 442 20.56 33.87 63.00
CA ASP A 442 21.32 34.47 61.89
C ASP A 442 21.99 33.48 60.88
N ASP A 443 21.65 32.17 60.88
CA ASP A 443 22.43 31.11 60.19
C ASP A 443 21.69 30.31 59.09
N TYR A 444 20.44 30.63 58.75
CA TYR A 444 19.65 29.87 57.75
C TYR A 444 19.57 30.59 56.39
N TYR A 445 19.81 29.85 55.30
CA TYR A 445 19.77 30.37 53.93
C TYR A 445 19.08 29.39 52.98
N ILE A 446 18.17 29.90 52.17
CA ILE A 446 17.63 29.20 51.00
C ILE A 446 18.36 29.73 49.77
N VAL A 447 18.96 28.83 49.00
CA VAL A 447 19.71 29.16 47.79
C VAL A 447 19.01 28.56 46.59
N VAL A 448 18.55 29.41 45.68
CA VAL A 448 17.89 29.02 44.43
C VAL A 448 18.72 29.59 43.28
N LYS A 449 19.57 28.77 42.66
CA LYS A 449 20.54 29.28 41.70
C LYS A 449 20.75 28.43 40.45
N ASP A 450 21.21 29.09 39.40
CA ASP A 450 21.63 28.45 38.15
C ASP A 450 20.52 27.55 37.54
N ASN A 451 19.24 27.81 37.85
CA ASN A 451 18.11 27.07 37.29
C ASN A 451 17.67 27.70 35.98
N LYS A 452 17.22 26.87 35.04
CA LYS A 452 16.53 27.33 33.82
C LYS A 452 15.04 27.24 34.06
N VAL A 453 14.32 28.33 33.82
CA VAL A 453 12.89 28.45 34.13
C VAL A 453 12.14 28.90 32.90
N THR A 454 11.19 28.09 32.44
CA THR A 454 10.22 28.45 31.40
C THR A 454 8.84 28.50 32.03
N THR A 455 8.17 29.66 31.98
CA THR A 455 6.93 29.85 32.75
C THR A 455 6.03 30.94 32.20
N ASN A 456 4.71 30.82 32.40
CA ASN A 456 3.76 31.92 32.21
C ASN A 456 3.28 32.54 33.53
N VAL A 457 3.76 32.00 34.65
CA VAL A 457 3.41 32.40 36.02
C VAL A 457 4.61 33.14 36.64
N LEU A 458 4.56 33.48 37.93
CA LEU A 458 5.70 34.12 38.58
C LEU A 458 6.91 33.17 38.54
N ALA A 459 8.03 33.60 37.95
CA ALA A 459 9.22 32.75 37.89
C ALA A 459 9.80 32.49 39.28
N GLU A 460 9.89 33.53 40.10
CA GLU A 460 10.41 33.48 41.46
C GLU A 460 9.42 34.17 42.40
N GLU A 461 9.02 33.48 43.47
CA GLU A 461 8.09 34.01 44.47
C GLU A 461 8.63 33.80 45.88
N ILE A 462 8.50 34.83 46.72
CA ILE A 462 8.67 34.74 48.17
C ILE A 462 7.38 35.23 48.85
N ASN A 463 6.92 34.50 49.88
CA ASN A 463 5.70 34.82 50.62
C ASN A 463 5.69 36.18 51.33
N SER A 464 6.87 36.72 51.69
CA SER A 464 7.02 38.05 52.28
C SER A 464 8.40 38.64 52.00
N GLU A 465 8.41 39.87 51.50
CA GLU A 465 9.62 40.67 51.31
C GLU A 465 10.43 40.89 52.60
N SER A 466 9.81 40.71 53.77
CA SER A 466 10.52 40.80 55.06
C SER A 466 11.55 39.68 55.25
N TYR A 467 11.45 38.59 54.48
CA TYR A 467 12.37 37.44 54.55
C TYR A 467 13.30 37.32 53.33
N ARG A 468 13.30 38.32 52.44
CA ARG A 468 14.14 38.35 51.23
C ARG A 468 15.64 38.23 51.55
N GLU A 469 16.07 38.64 52.73
CA GLU A 469 17.48 38.53 53.16
C GLU A 469 17.95 37.09 53.44
N TYR A 470 17.01 36.15 53.67
CA TYR A 470 17.30 34.73 53.93
C TYR A 470 17.14 33.84 52.68
N VAL A 471 16.71 34.42 51.56
CA VAL A 471 16.47 33.69 50.31
C VAL A 471 17.27 34.33 49.18
N SER A 472 18.26 33.61 48.66
CA SER A 472 19.06 34.06 47.51
C SER A 472 18.56 33.43 46.22
N PHE A 473 18.25 34.27 45.24
CA PHE A 473 18.03 33.84 43.86
C PHE A 473 19.19 34.35 43.00
N GLU A 474 19.96 33.43 42.40
CA GLU A 474 21.21 33.76 41.71
C GLU A 474 21.29 33.10 40.35
N ASN A 475 21.54 33.87 39.29
CA ASN A 475 21.77 33.35 37.93
C ASN A 475 20.70 32.39 37.39
N ASN A 476 19.45 32.47 37.85
CA ASN A 476 18.37 31.72 37.22
C ASN A 476 18.09 32.32 35.83
N GLU A 477 18.12 31.48 34.79
CA GLU A 477 17.77 31.86 33.43
C GLU A 477 16.25 31.76 33.27
N VAL A 478 15.57 32.91 33.22
CA VAL A 478 14.11 32.97 33.18
C VAL A 478 13.63 33.34 31.78
N ASP A 479 12.89 32.43 31.16
CA ASP A 479 12.07 32.65 29.97
C ASP A 479 10.59 32.74 30.40
N GLN A 480 10.20 33.93 30.85
CA GLN A 480 8.84 34.19 31.31
C GLN A 480 7.97 34.71 30.15
N GLY A 481 7.04 33.87 29.70
CA GLY A 481 6.18 34.15 28.57
C GLY A 481 4.93 34.98 28.90
N ILE A 482 4.35 35.56 27.86
CA ILE A 482 3.12 36.36 27.91
C ILE A 482 1.92 35.43 27.76
N LEU A 483 1.02 35.43 28.76
CA LEU A 483 -0.24 34.69 28.70
C LEU A 483 -1.31 35.49 27.94
N ILE A 484 -1.88 34.88 26.90
CA ILE A 484 -2.98 35.42 26.11
C ILE A 484 -4.19 34.48 26.19
N SER A 485 -5.31 35.00 26.68
CA SER A 485 -6.60 34.34 26.87
C SER A 485 -7.72 35.19 26.27
N ASP A 486 -8.95 34.66 26.20
CA ASP A 486 -10.11 35.44 25.73
C ASP A 486 -10.29 36.80 26.46
N ASP A 487 -10.00 36.84 27.76
CA ASP A 487 -10.11 38.04 28.60
C ASP A 487 -8.99 39.07 28.35
N THR A 488 -7.81 38.60 27.96
CA THR A 488 -6.62 39.44 27.78
C THR A 488 -6.28 39.73 26.32
N TYR A 489 -6.88 39.00 25.37
CA TYR A 489 -6.67 39.15 23.92
C TYR A 489 -6.76 40.60 23.44
N ALA A 490 -7.78 41.34 23.91
CA ALA A 490 -8.02 42.72 23.53
C ALA A 490 -6.91 43.69 24.02
N ASN A 491 -5.99 43.27 24.87
CA ASN A 491 -4.82 44.06 25.26
C ASN A 491 -3.71 44.02 24.21
N TYR A 492 -3.65 42.96 23.40
CA TYR A 492 -2.53 42.70 22.47
C TYR A 492 -2.91 42.85 21.00
N PHE A 493 -4.16 42.53 20.64
CA PHE A 493 -4.60 42.47 19.24
C PHE A 493 -5.70 43.48 18.90
N ASN A 494 -5.70 43.93 17.64
CA ASN A 494 -6.78 44.67 17.01
C ASN A 494 -7.95 43.74 16.63
N ASP A 495 -9.10 44.33 16.27
CA ASP A 495 -10.30 43.58 15.86
C ASP A 495 -10.07 42.68 14.61
N ASP A 496 -9.09 43.01 13.77
CA ASP A 496 -8.73 42.23 12.58
C ASP A 496 -7.68 41.14 12.85
N GLY A 497 -7.21 41.04 14.10
CA GLY A 497 -6.23 40.08 14.55
C GLY A 497 -4.77 40.52 14.45
N THR A 498 -4.48 41.71 13.92
CA THR A 498 -3.11 42.25 13.91
C THR A 498 -2.67 42.70 15.30
N LEU A 499 -1.37 42.60 15.59
CA LEU A 499 -0.80 43.16 16.81
C LEU A 499 -1.06 44.66 16.91
N LYS A 500 -1.30 45.14 18.13
CA LYS A 500 -1.36 46.59 18.41
C LYS A 500 0.04 47.19 18.43
N ASP A 501 0.16 48.43 17.97
CA ASP A 501 1.42 49.20 18.02
C ASP A 501 1.99 49.34 19.45
N ASP A 502 1.14 49.28 20.48
CA ASP A 502 1.51 49.38 21.90
C ASP A 502 1.46 48.04 22.66
N ALA A 503 1.27 46.91 21.95
CA ALA A 503 1.36 45.59 22.55
C ALA A 503 2.80 45.36 23.08
N PRO A 504 2.98 44.88 24.32
CA PRO A 504 4.30 44.62 24.88
C PRO A 504 4.86 43.27 24.38
N ILE A 505 4.87 43.05 23.06
CA ILE A 505 5.39 41.85 22.41
C ILE A 505 6.51 42.26 21.46
N SER A 506 7.68 41.64 21.64
CA SER A 506 8.91 41.88 20.89
C SER A 506 9.36 40.61 20.15
N ALA A 507 10.28 40.77 19.20
CA ALA A 507 10.84 39.64 18.49
C ALA A 507 11.62 38.70 19.43
N GLY A 508 11.32 37.41 19.38
CA GLY A 508 11.87 36.36 20.22
C GLY A 508 11.06 36.05 21.48
N ASP A 509 10.02 36.83 21.79
CA ASP A 509 9.21 36.64 22.99
C ASP A 509 8.46 35.30 22.97
N LEU A 510 8.36 34.68 24.14
CA LEU A 510 7.54 33.50 24.39
C LEU A 510 6.08 33.92 24.68
N ILE A 511 5.14 33.29 23.99
CA ILE A 511 3.70 33.57 24.08
C ILE A 511 2.98 32.27 24.41
N PHE A 512 2.28 32.27 25.53
CA PHE A 512 1.40 31.19 25.95
C PHE A 512 -0.05 31.50 25.55
N LEU A 513 -0.65 30.60 24.78
CA LEU A 513 -2.05 30.69 24.38
C LEU A 513 -2.91 29.81 25.28
N ASP A 514 -3.78 30.47 26.03
CA ASP A 514 -4.84 29.88 26.85
C ASP A 514 -6.10 29.61 25.99
N ASP A 515 -7.24 29.36 26.62
CA ASP A 515 -8.54 29.28 25.97
C ASP A 515 -8.83 30.55 25.17
N LEU A 516 -8.96 30.36 23.85
CA LEU A 516 -9.23 31.41 22.87
C LEU A 516 -10.33 30.96 21.93
N THR A 517 -11.43 31.70 21.92
CA THR A 517 -12.62 31.36 21.13
C THR A 517 -12.90 32.41 20.04
N ASN A 518 -12.99 31.97 18.79
CA ASN A 518 -13.26 32.80 17.61
C ASN A 518 -12.26 33.96 17.46
N LYS A 519 -10.96 33.69 17.67
CA LYS A 519 -9.90 34.71 17.60
C LYS A 519 -9.02 34.53 16.36
N LYS A 520 -8.37 35.60 15.94
CA LYS A 520 -7.40 35.57 14.85
C LYS A 520 -6.13 36.23 15.34
N LEU A 521 -5.03 35.51 15.39
CA LEU A 521 -3.75 36.06 15.81
C LEU A 521 -2.90 36.23 14.56
N VAL A 522 -2.42 37.44 14.30
CA VAL A 522 -1.53 37.77 13.17
C VAL A 522 -0.26 38.39 13.73
N PHE A 523 0.84 37.67 13.58
CA PHE A 523 2.17 38.11 13.97
C PHE A 523 2.97 38.50 12.73
N ASP A 524 3.50 39.72 12.75
CA ASP A 524 4.45 40.28 11.78
C ASP A 524 5.84 40.49 12.41
N ILE A 525 6.08 39.84 13.55
CA ILE A 525 7.32 39.79 14.31
C ILE A 525 7.60 38.35 14.73
N GLY A 526 8.88 37.95 14.77
CA GLY A 526 9.25 36.57 15.10
C GLY A 526 8.95 36.25 16.56
N VAL A 527 8.19 35.19 16.86
CA VAL A 527 7.73 34.85 18.22
C VAL A 527 7.75 33.35 18.47
N ASN A 528 7.84 32.94 19.73
CA ASN A 528 7.71 31.54 20.14
C ASN A 528 6.31 31.34 20.74
N ILE A 529 5.44 30.61 20.07
CA ILE A 529 4.05 30.40 20.46
C ILE A 529 3.89 28.99 21.03
N ARG A 530 3.37 28.89 22.25
CA ARG A 530 3.10 27.64 22.95
C ARG A 530 1.67 27.55 23.44
N GLY A 531 1.06 26.37 23.39
CA GLY A 531 -0.23 26.12 24.03
C GLY A 531 -0.08 25.98 25.54
N VAL A 532 -1.02 26.53 26.29
CA VAL A 532 -1.18 26.16 27.71
C VAL A 532 -1.76 24.74 27.76
N PRO A 533 -1.20 23.85 28.61
CA PRO A 533 -1.68 22.49 28.76
C PRO A 533 -3.19 22.43 28.97
N TYR A 534 -3.84 21.47 28.29
CA TYR A 534 -5.27 21.18 28.37
C TYR A 534 -6.24 22.23 27.83
N ASN A 535 -5.75 23.43 27.54
CA ASN A 535 -6.58 24.49 27.02
C ASN A 535 -6.77 24.31 25.52
N LYS A 536 -7.79 24.97 25.00
CA LYS A 536 -8.26 24.70 23.65
C LYS A 536 -8.52 25.99 22.89
N LEU A 537 -7.91 26.08 21.71
CA LEU A 537 -8.14 27.16 20.77
C LEU A 537 -9.32 26.77 19.87
N VAL A 538 -10.50 27.35 20.10
CA VAL A 538 -11.73 27.01 19.36
C VAL A 538 -12.02 28.07 18.30
N ASN A 539 -12.11 27.67 17.03
CA ASN A 539 -12.29 28.54 15.87
C ASN A 539 -11.26 29.68 15.84
N THR A 540 -10.05 29.39 16.30
CA THR A 540 -8.97 30.36 16.40
C THR A 540 -7.88 30.04 15.38
N THR A 541 -7.32 31.07 14.74
CA THR A 541 -6.23 30.91 13.75
C THR A 541 -4.96 31.62 14.20
N VAL A 542 -3.81 31.03 13.88
CA VAL A 542 -2.49 31.60 14.13
C VAL A 542 -1.82 31.86 12.78
N ASN A 543 -1.51 33.12 12.50
CA ASN A 543 -0.98 33.56 11.23
C ASN A 543 0.40 34.20 11.43
N LEU A 544 1.42 33.66 10.77
CA LEU A 544 2.74 34.29 10.66
C LEU A 544 2.86 34.91 9.27
N VAL A 545 3.11 36.21 9.22
CA VAL A 545 3.26 36.96 7.97
C VAL A 545 4.62 37.65 7.90
N GLN A 546 4.92 38.25 6.75
CA GLN A 546 6.17 38.97 6.50
C GLN A 546 6.66 39.77 7.74
N GLY A 547 7.84 39.43 8.23
CA GLY A 547 8.46 39.99 9.44
C GLY A 547 8.52 39.01 10.62
N ALA A 548 7.75 37.91 10.56
CA ALA A 548 7.70 36.87 11.59
C ALA A 548 8.80 35.80 11.50
N ASP A 549 9.95 36.10 10.90
CA ASP A 549 11.04 35.14 10.74
C ASP A 549 11.56 34.63 12.10
N ASN A 550 12.07 33.40 12.14
CA ASN A 550 12.57 32.75 13.37
C ASN A 550 11.49 32.46 14.41
N SER A 551 10.25 32.21 13.97
CA SER A 551 9.14 31.85 14.87
C SER A 551 9.04 30.35 15.11
N VAL A 552 8.53 29.99 16.28
CA VAL A 552 8.17 28.61 16.63
C VAL A 552 6.69 28.56 16.99
N ILE A 553 5.97 27.53 16.54
CA ILE A 553 4.59 27.23 16.94
C ILE A 553 4.54 25.80 17.45
N GLU A 554 4.27 25.63 18.73
CA GLU A 554 4.22 24.31 19.33
C GLU A 554 3.16 24.09 20.41
N ASP A 555 2.84 22.82 20.63
CA ASP A 555 1.93 22.36 21.68
C ASP A 555 0.51 22.98 21.63
N LEU A 556 0.06 23.47 20.47
CA LEU A 556 -1.29 24.03 20.33
C LEU A 556 -2.34 22.91 20.22
N ASN A 557 -3.42 23.01 20.98
CA ASN A 557 -4.59 22.16 20.86
C ASN A 557 -5.75 22.95 20.25
N MET A 558 -5.94 22.80 18.94
CA MET A 558 -6.85 23.61 18.13
C MET A 558 -8.06 22.79 17.69
N GLU A 559 -9.26 23.35 17.84
CA GLU A 559 -10.46 22.83 17.19
C GLU A 559 -11.08 23.90 16.30
N PHE A 560 -11.37 23.53 15.06
CA PHE A 560 -12.03 24.42 14.12
C PHE A 560 -13.36 23.83 13.64
N THR A 561 -14.44 24.50 13.99
CA THR A 561 -15.79 24.23 13.55
C THR A 561 -16.23 25.32 12.58
N GLY A 562 -16.80 24.93 11.44
CA GLY A 562 -17.18 25.91 10.43
C GLY A 562 -17.92 25.31 9.26
N ASP A 563 -18.28 26.21 8.35
CA ASP A 563 -18.89 25.88 7.07
C ASP A 563 -18.27 26.68 5.93
N ASP A 564 -18.68 26.40 4.70
CA ASP A 564 -18.19 27.06 3.50
C ASP A 564 -18.45 28.57 3.44
N THR A 565 -19.29 29.16 4.30
CA THR A 565 -19.43 30.62 4.44
C THR A 565 -18.22 31.27 5.12
N THR A 566 -17.40 30.48 5.82
CA THR A 566 -16.12 30.89 6.40
C THR A 566 -15.09 31.29 5.33
N GLY A 567 -15.28 30.84 4.08
CA GLY A 567 -14.26 30.97 3.05
C GLY A 567 -13.12 29.97 3.23
N SER A 568 -12.10 30.05 2.35
CA SER A 568 -10.90 29.25 2.51
C SER A 568 -10.10 29.71 3.72
N ILE A 569 -9.61 28.78 4.54
CA ILE A 569 -8.95 29.11 5.81
C ILE A 569 -7.84 28.12 6.18
N GLY A 570 -6.65 28.65 6.44
CA GLY A 570 -5.57 27.95 7.12
C GLY A 570 -5.65 28.17 8.63
N ILE A 571 -5.65 27.09 9.40
CA ILE A 571 -5.74 27.15 10.86
C ILE A 571 -4.41 27.66 11.44
N ILE A 572 -3.31 27.09 10.98
CA ILE A 572 -1.97 27.68 11.06
C ILE A 572 -1.59 28.13 9.66
N TYR A 573 -1.36 29.43 9.47
CA TYR A 573 -1.08 30.02 8.17
C TYR A 573 0.24 30.78 8.18
N ILE A 574 1.11 30.45 7.23
CA ILE A 574 2.45 31.05 7.08
C ILE A 574 2.58 31.68 5.71
N LYS A 575 3.03 32.94 5.65
CA LYS A 575 3.21 33.64 4.37
C LYS A 575 4.41 34.58 4.35
N ASP A 576 5.33 34.32 3.42
CA ASP A 576 6.56 35.12 3.25
C ASP A 576 7.41 35.19 4.53
N VAL A 577 7.59 34.04 5.19
CA VAL A 577 8.33 33.90 6.46
C VAL A 577 9.37 32.78 6.35
N SER A 578 10.54 32.98 6.95
CA SER A 578 11.65 32.02 6.94
C SER A 578 12.07 31.58 8.35
N ASN A 579 12.76 30.44 8.45
CA ASN A 579 13.21 29.84 9.71
C ASN A 579 12.05 29.57 10.67
N VAL A 580 11.03 28.84 10.23
CA VAL A 580 9.83 28.56 11.03
C VAL A 580 9.80 27.10 11.43
N THR A 581 9.51 26.82 12.72
CA THR A 581 9.22 25.47 13.19
C THR A 581 7.78 25.37 13.67
N ILE A 582 7.04 24.38 13.18
CA ILE A 582 5.66 24.07 13.58
C ILE A 582 5.65 22.63 14.06
N GLN A 583 5.50 22.41 15.37
CA GLN A 583 5.66 21.07 15.93
C GLN A 583 4.73 20.73 17.08
N ASN A 584 4.42 19.44 17.25
CA ASN A 584 3.63 18.95 18.39
C ASN A 584 2.22 19.57 18.51
N ASN A 585 1.68 20.12 17.43
CA ASN A 585 0.35 20.73 17.45
C ASN A 585 -0.71 19.68 17.14
N LYS A 586 -1.83 19.75 17.85
CA LYS A 586 -3.03 18.97 17.58
C LYS A 586 -4.09 19.85 16.94
N ILE A 587 -4.48 19.54 15.71
CA ILE A 587 -5.48 20.28 14.94
C ILE A 587 -6.66 19.36 14.66
N VAL A 588 -7.85 19.75 15.14
CA VAL A 588 -9.08 18.97 14.99
C VAL A 588 -10.13 19.78 14.24
N VAL A 589 -10.63 19.27 13.12
CA VAL A 589 -11.71 19.89 12.35
C VAL A 589 -12.87 18.91 12.27
N PRO A 590 -13.83 18.94 13.22
CA PRO A 590 -14.93 17.99 13.21
C PRO A 590 -16.04 18.48 12.27
N ASN A 591 -16.35 17.68 11.25
CA ASN A 591 -17.54 17.85 10.40
C ASN A 591 -17.69 19.22 9.74
N PHE A 592 -16.66 19.72 9.04
CA PHE A 592 -16.78 20.96 8.27
C PHE A 592 -17.83 20.82 7.16
N VAL A 593 -18.86 21.68 7.18
CA VAL A 593 -20.07 21.49 6.36
C VAL A 593 -20.07 22.37 5.10
N ASP A 594 -20.47 21.82 3.95
CA ASP A 594 -20.82 22.59 2.75
C ASP A 594 -22.30 23.00 2.82
N GLN A 595 -22.57 24.27 3.15
CA GLN A 595 -23.94 24.80 3.25
C GLN A 595 -24.45 25.40 1.95
N THR A 596 -23.57 25.92 1.08
CA THR A 596 -24.02 26.64 -0.12
C THR A 596 -24.11 25.76 -1.36
N GLY A 597 -23.52 24.56 -1.36
CA GLY A 597 -23.40 23.71 -2.54
C GLY A 597 -22.60 24.37 -3.66
N SER A 598 -21.76 25.36 -3.32
CA SER A 598 -20.97 26.13 -4.27
C SER A 598 -20.04 25.20 -5.06
N LYS A 599 -20.05 25.36 -6.39
CA LYS A 599 -19.17 24.59 -7.29
C LYS A 599 -17.70 24.81 -6.96
N TRP A 600 -17.35 26.05 -6.57
CA TRP A 600 -15.98 26.42 -6.27
C TRP A 600 -15.63 26.33 -4.78
N GLY A 601 -16.64 26.18 -3.91
CA GLY A 601 -16.55 25.90 -2.47
C GLY A 601 -15.50 26.71 -1.70
N SER A 602 -15.25 26.30 -0.46
CA SER A 602 -14.15 26.77 0.39
C SER A 602 -13.20 25.60 0.66
N SER A 603 -11.94 25.87 0.95
CA SER A 603 -10.95 24.88 1.36
C SER A 603 -10.59 25.06 2.83
N VAL A 604 -10.21 23.99 3.52
CA VAL A 604 -9.69 24.08 4.89
C VAL A 604 -8.33 23.42 4.92
N TYR A 605 -7.38 24.11 5.54
CA TYR A 605 -6.00 23.67 5.66
C TYR A 605 -5.65 23.56 7.14
N GLY A 606 -5.16 22.39 7.56
CA GLY A 606 -4.61 22.24 8.90
C GLY A 606 -3.42 23.19 9.08
N ILE A 607 -2.42 23.03 8.22
CA ILE A 607 -1.26 23.92 8.10
C ILE A 607 -1.14 24.38 6.65
N GLU A 608 -1.07 25.69 6.43
CA GLU A 608 -0.94 26.30 5.11
C GLU A 608 0.34 27.15 5.06
N VAL A 609 1.23 26.86 4.10
CA VAL A 609 2.46 27.62 3.83
C VAL A 609 2.40 28.18 2.42
N GLU A 610 2.20 29.50 2.32
CA GLU A 610 2.00 30.18 1.06
C GLU A 610 3.18 31.10 0.71
N SER A 611 3.77 30.91 -0.47
CA SER A 611 4.76 31.84 -1.00
C SER A 611 4.07 33.10 -1.55
N GLY A 612 4.44 34.29 -1.09
CA GLY A 612 4.05 35.56 -1.69
C GLY A 612 5.22 36.21 -2.45
N ALA A 613 5.56 37.44 -2.10
CA ALA A 613 6.61 38.18 -2.81
C ALA A 613 8.03 37.73 -2.43
N LEU A 614 8.20 37.08 -1.29
CA LEU A 614 9.51 36.66 -0.77
C LEU A 614 9.71 35.14 -0.86
N GLY A 615 8.64 34.37 -0.71
CA GLY A 615 8.73 32.93 -0.49
C GLY A 615 8.94 32.61 0.98
N CYS A 616 8.63 31.36 1.34
CA CYS A 616 8.95 30.80 2.65
C CYS A 616 10.18 29.90 2.52
N HIS A 617 11.14 30.07 3.42
CA HIS A 617 12.41 29.33 3.40
C HIS A 617 12.70 28.69 4.75
N ASP A 618 13.31 27.51 4.77
CA ASP A 618 13.70 26.84 6.02
C ASP A 618 12.50 26.63 6.97
N VAL A 619 11.46 25.95 6.47
CA VAL A 619 10.24 25.66 7.23
C VAL A 619 10.22 24.19 7.63
N PHE A 620 10.05 23.93 8.92
CA PHE A 620 10.00 22.61 9.52
C PHE A 620 8.62 22.36 10.12
N ILE A 621 7.94 21.32 9.65
CA ILE A 621 6.61 20.91 10.10
C ILE A 621 6.72 19.49 10.64
N ASN A 622 6.79 19.34 11.96
CA ASN A 622 7.24 18.10 12.58
C ASN A 622 6.28 17.59 13.64
N ASN A 623 5.96 16.29 13.67
CA ASN A 623 5.25 15.66 14.77
C ASN A 623 3.90 16.34 15.13
N ASN A 624 3.16 16.82 14.11
CA ASN A 624 1.82 17.38 14.30
C ASN A 624 0.74 16.32 14.08
N ASP A 625 -0.31 16.42 14.89
CA ASP A 625 -1.48 15.56 14.91
C ASP A 625 -2.67 16.28 14.25
N ILE A 626 -2.98 15.94 13.00
CA ILE A 626 -4.00 16.63 12.20
C ILE A 626 -5.18 15.69 11.91
N PHE A 627 -6.33 15.99 12.50
CA PHE A 627 -7.57 15.23 12.36
C PHE A 627 -8.65 16.10 11.72
N MET A 628 -9.08 15.80 10.50
CA MET A 628 -10.04 16.65 9.82
C MET A 628 -11.12 15.83 9.12
N GLU A 629 -12.37 16.22 9.33
CA GLU A 629 -13.54 15.63 8.67
C GLU A 629 -14.39 16.77 8.08
N GLY A 630 -14.82 16.63 6.82
CA GLY A 630 -15.74 17.60 6.24
C GLY A 630 -15.95 17.48 4.74
N SER A 631 -17.06 18.01 4.24
CA SER A 631 -17.41 18.02 2.81
C SER A 631 -17.11 19.36 2.13
N CYS A 632 -16.01 20.02 2.50
CA CYS A 632 -15.52 21.24 1.81
C CYS A 632 -14.85 20.90 0.47
N ARG A 633 -14.49 21.89 -0.36
CA ARG A 633 -13.98 21.60 -1.71
C ARG A 633 -12.71 20.75 -1.68
N TYR A 634 -11.76 21.19 -0.87
CA TYR A 634 -10.52 20.49 -0.59
C TYR A 634 -10.26 20.56 0.90
N LEU A 635 -10.03 19.38 1.47
CA LEU A 635 -9.52 19.24 2.82
C LEU A 635 -8.03 18.90 2.71
N TYR A 636 -7.18 19.83 3.15
CA TYR A 636 -5.74 19.64 3.15
C TYR A 636 -5.25 19.48 4.59
N GLY A 637 -4.49 18.41 4.87
CA GLY A 637 -3.80 18.29 6.13
C GLY A 637 -2.70 19.34 6.21
N ILE A 638 -1.73 19.24 5.29
CA ILE A 638 -0.64 20.19 5.11
C ILE A 638 -0.63 20.63 3.65
N ASP A 639 -0.66 21.95 3.41
CA ASP A 639 -0.61 22.56 2.09
C ASP A 639 0.56 23.52 2.00
N VAL A 640 1.43 23.32 1.02
CA VAL A 640 2.57 24.19 0.73
C VAL A 640 2.47 24.59 -0.73
N PHE A 641 2.16 25.85 -1.01
CA PHE A 641 1.91 26.28 -2.39
C PHE A 641 2.42 27.67 -2.71
N GLN A 642 2.52 27.91 -4.02
CA GLN A 642 2.92 29.20 -4.58
C GLN A 642 1.69 30.02 -4.99
N THR A 643 1.54 31.26 -4.48
CA THR A 643 0.52 32.18 -4.97
C THR A 643 0.69 32.42 -6.48
N TRP A 644 -0.40 32.35 -7.23
CA TRP A 644 -0.36 32.57 -8.67
C TRP A 644 0.30 33.90 -9.07
N GLY A 645 1.40 33.81 -9.82
CA GLY A 645 2.12 34.97 -10.34
C GLY A 645 3.19 35.54 -9.40
N SER A 646 3.49 34.87 -8.27
CA SER A 646 4.69 35.22 -7.50
C SER A 646 5.97 34.85 -8.25
N GLU A 647 7.06 35.58 -7.97
CA GLU A 647 8.36 35.34 -8.60
C GLU A 647 9.25 34.39 -7.78
N ASN A 648 9.01 34.28 -6.46
CA ASN A 648 9.81 33.47 -5.55
C ASN A 648 9.05 32.22 -5.10
N ARG A 649 9.75 31.09 -5.15
CA ARG A 649 9.27 29.78 -4.71
C ARG A 649 9.61 29.55 -3.24
N ASN A 650 8.85 28.70 -2.59
CA ASN A 650 9.26 28.18 -1.28
C ASN A 650 10.49 27.28 -1.44
N SER A 651 11.36 27.25 -0.44
CA SER A 651 12.51 26.33 -0.47
C SER A 651 12.92 25.79 0.89
N ASN A 652 13.61 24.64 0.90
CA ASN A 652 14.01 23.94 2.12
C ASN A 652 12.80 23.68 3.06
N ILE A 653 11.80 23.00 2.50
CA ILE A 653 10.57 22.64 3.20
C ILE A 653 10.68 21.21 3.70
N ASN A 654 10.53 21.06 5.01
CA ASN A 654 10.80 19.84 5.75
C ASN A 654 9.55 19.41 6.50
N ILE A 655 8.97 18.26 6.13
CA ILE A 655 7.71 17.74 6.69
C ILE A 655 7.99 16.35 7.28
N PHE A 656 8.10 16.26 8.61
CA PHE A 656 8.60 15.07 9.29
C PHE A 656 7.61 14.51 10.31
N GLU A 657 7.44 13.19 10.33
CA GLU A 657 6.80 12.47 11.45
C GLU A 657 5.40 12.99 11.83
N ASN A 658 4.67 13.62 10.92
CA ASN A 658 3.31 14.10 11.18
C ASN A 658 2.31 12.95 11.05
N TYR A 659 1.26 12.98 11.86
CA TYR A 659 0.10 12.11 11.74
C TYR A 659 -1.07 12.89 11.15
N VAL A 660 -1.46 12.56 9.92
CA VAL A 660 -2.50 13.26 9.16
C VAL A 660 -3.65 12.31 8.86
N ASN A 661 -4.82 12.55 9.45
CA ASN A 661 -6.03 11.73 9.28
C ASN A 661 -7.19 12.58 8.76
N LEU A 662 -7.59 12.33 7.51
CA LEU A 662 -8.59 13.12 6.79
C LEU A 662 -9.78 12.27 6.34
N ASP A 663 -11.00 12.78 6.52
CA ASP A 663 -12.21 12.33 5.82
C ASP A 663 -12.86 13.49 5.06
N GLY A 664 -12.61 13.57 3.75
CA GLY A 664 -13.14 14.60 2.85
C GLY A 664 -14.64 14.47 2.55
N GLY A 665 -15.35 13.51 3.17
CA GLY A 665 -16.78 13.33 3.02
C GLY A 665 -17.17 13.13 1.56
N SER A 666 -17.99 14.00 0.98
CA SER A 666 -18.44 13.90 -0.42
C SER A 666 -17.47 14.51 -1.46
N ARG A 667 -16.36 15.10 -0.99
CA ARG A 667 -15.41 15.92 -1.78
C ARG A 667 -13.97 15.49 -1.49
N MET A 668 -12.97 16.23 -1.97
CA MET A 668 -11.57 15.76 -2.00
C MET A 668 -10.86 15.87 -0.65
N ALA A 669 -9.96 14.93 -0.37
CA ALA A 669 -9.05 14.95 0.76
C ALA A 669 -7.60 14.75 0.28
N GLU A 670 -6.69 15.60 0.72
CA GLU A 670 -5.28 15.56 0.36
C GLU A 670 -4.45 15.64 1.64
N GLY A 671 -3.74 14.56 1.98
CA GLY A 671 -2.94 14.49 3.21
C GLY A 671 -1.89 15.59 3.25
N ILE A 672 -0.93 15.51 2.32
CA ILE A 672 0.11 16.52 2.12
C ILE A 672 0.11 16.95 0.66
N TYR A 673 -0.02 18.25 0.41
CA TYR A 673 0.12 18.84 -0.91
C TYR A 673 1.31 19.81 -0.93
N VAL A 674 2.25 19.62 -1.88
CA VAL A 674 3.40 20.52 -2.07
C VAL A 674 3.55 20.91 -3.53
N SER A 675 3.50 22.21 -3.81
CA SER A 675 3.55 22.73 -5.17
C SER A 675 4.55 23.86 -5.34
N ALA A 676 5.28 23.83 -6.46
CA ALA A 676 6.23 24.86 -6.88
C ALA A 676 7.29 25.18 -5.81
N CYS A 677 7.89 24.14 -5.22
CA CYS A 677 8.90 24.26 -4.16
C CYS A 677 10.26 23.67 -4.60
N ASP A 678 11.35 24.24 -4.09
CA ASP A 678 12.72 23.74 -4.25
C ASP A 678 13.20 23.11 -2.93
N ASP A 679 14.05 22.08 -2.95
CA ASP A 679 14.60 21.43 -1.74
C ASP A 679 13.51 20.97 -0.75
N VAL A 680 12.80 19.89 -1.08
CA VAL A 680 11.67 19.40 -0.26
C VAL A 680 11.98 18.04 0.34
N VAL A 681 11.71 17.87 1.64
CA VAL A 681 11.78 16.57 2.30
C VAL A 681 10.44 16.26 2.97
N ILE A 682 9.85 15.12 2.63
CA ILE A 682 8.64 14.56 3.25
C ILE A 682 9.01 13.17 3.77
N ASP A 683 9.33 13.07 5.07
CA ASP A 683 9.87 11.83 5.64
C ASP A 683 9.18 11.37 6.93
N GLY A 684 8.93 10.06 7.05
CA GLY A 684 8.42 9.45 8.28
C GLY A 684 6.98 9.79 8.65
N ASN A 685 6.20 10.41 7.77
CA ASN A 685 4.81 10.79 8.06
C ASN A 685 3.87 9.59 7.97
N THR A 686 2.83 9.60 8.81
CA THR A 686 1.71 8.65 8.72
C THR A 686 0.47 9.39 8.23
N ILE A 687 -0.07 8.96 7.09
CA ILE A 687 -1.12 9.68 6.36
C ILE A 687 -2.26 8.72 6.06
N ASP A 688 -3.43 8.99 6.63
CA ASP A 688 -4.69 8.32 6.34
C ASP A 688 -5.64 9.31 5.65
N SER A 689 -5.88 9.14 4.36
CA SER A 689 -6.75 10.03 3.58
C SER A 689 -7.94 9.30 2.98
N LYS A 690 -9.14 9.68 3.40
CA LYS A 690 -10.40 9.08 2.99
C LYS A 690 -11.34 10.07 2.32
N SER A 691 -12.08 9.61 1.31
CA SER A 691 -13.04 10.47 0.58
C SER A 691 -14.07 9.66 -0.23
N ASN A 692 -15.32 10.14 -0.34
CA ASN A 692 -16.25 9.65 -1.39
C ASN A 692 -15.99 10.28 -2.77
N GLY A 693 -15.15 11.30 -2.84
CA GLY A 693 -14.54 11.86 -4.04
C GLY A 693 -13.21 11.17 -4.35
N ALA A 694 -12.20 11.97 -4.70
CA ALA A 694 -10.81 11.51 -4.85
C ALA A 694 -10.05 11.78 -3.56
N ALA A 695 -9.09 10.92 -3.23
CA ALA A 695 -8.19 11.12 -2.09
C ALA A 695 -6.72 10.94 -2.51
N TYR A 696 -5.85 11.69 -1.83
CA TYR A 696 -4.41 11.71 -2.06
C TYR A 696 -3.68 11.55 -0.74
N GLY A 697 -2.65 10.71 -0.68
CA GLY A 697 -1.73 10.67 0.44
C GLY A 697 -0.77 11.84 0.38
N VAL A 698 0.14 11.82 -0.60
CA VAL A 698 1.06 12.90 -0.92
C VAL A 698 0.86 13.32 -2.37
N ALA A 699 0.53 14.59 -2.60
CA ALA A 699 0.39 15.18 -3.92
C ALA A 699 1.43 16.26 -4.14
N THR A 700 2.16 16.18 -5.26
CA THR A 700 3.22 17.14 -5.54
C THR A 700 3.22 17.62 -6.98
N ASP A 701 3.50 18.92 -7.15
CA ASP A 701 3.53 19.60 -8.43
C ASP A 701 4.75 20.51 -8.55
N GLN A 702 5.48 20.46 -9.67
CA GLN A 702 6.62 21.37 -9.92
C GLN A 702 7.64 21.39 -8.76
N LEU A 703 8.20 20.24 -8.38
CA LEU A 703 9.26 20.17 -7.36
C LEU A 703 10.65 20.15 -7.97
N THR A 704 11.64 20.71 -7.28
CA THR A 704 13.06 20.55 -7.59
C THR A 704 13.75 19.96 -6.37
N ASP A 705 14.62 18.95 -6.54
CA ASP A 705 15.41 18.37 -5.46
C ASP A 705 14.54 17.90 -4.27
N ALA A 706 13.66 16.94 -4.55
CA ALA A 706 12.67 16.47 -3.57
C ALA A 706 12.93 15.03 -3.11
N VAL A 707 12.75 14.76 -1.82
CA VAL A 707 12.83 13.42 -1.23
C VAL A 707 11.54 13.12 -0.48
N ILE A 708 10.86 12.05 -0.90
CA ILE A 708 9.65 11.53 -0.26
C ILE A 708 9.98 10.13 0.25
N SER A 709 10.20 9.99 1.56
CA SER A 709 10.69 8.73 2.11
C SER A 709 10.06 8.25 3.41
N SER A 710 10.12 6.94 3.66
CA SER A 710 9.75 6.36 4.97
C SER A 710 8.33 6.67 5.44
N ASN A 711 7.43 7.11 4.55
CA ASN A 711 6.06 7.47 4.93
C ASN A 711 5.17 6.22 4.92
N ILE A 712 4.21 6.18 5.85
CA ILE A 712 3.12 5.19 5.88
C ILE A 712 1.87 5.87 5.37
N ILE A 713 1.37 5.45 4.21
CA ILE A 713 0.31 6.13 3.47
C ILE A 713 -0.83 5.15 3.22
N SER A 714 -2.02 5.46 3.72
CA SER A 714 -3.25 4.73 3.44
C SER A 714 -4.29 5.68 2.84
N VAL A 715 -4.85 5.29 1.69
CA VAL A 715 -5.77 6.12 0.91
C VAL A 715 -6.99 5.30 0.53
N ASP A 716 -8.18 5.70 0.99
CA ASP A 716 -9.46 5.05 0.61
C ASP A 716 -10.39 6.07 -0.07
N ALA A 717 -10.53 5.95 -1.38
CA ALA A 717 -11.38 6.83 -2.19
C ALA A 717 -12.50 6.06 -2.87
N ALA A 718 -13.75 6.54 -2.80
CA ALA A 718 -14.83 5.93 -3.57
C ALA A 718 -14.64 6.10 -5.09
N THR A 719 -13.89 7.14 -5.53
CA THR A 719 -13.51 7.31 -6.94
C THR A 719 -12.06 6.89 -7.19
N GLN A 720 -11.13 7.84 -7.32
CA GLN A 720 -9.72 7.59 -7.58
C GLN A 720 -8.90 7.85 -6.32
N ALA A 721 -8.16 6.85 -5.86
CA ALA A 721 -7.16 6.97 -4.82
C ALA A 721 -5.77 7.14 -5.45
N TYR A 722 -4.96 8.04 -4.89
CA TYR A 722 -3.56 8.20 -5.23
C TYR A 722 -2.70 8.19 -3.96
N GLY A 723 -1.76 7.25 -3.86
CA GLY A 723 -0.82 7.21 -2.74
C GLY A 723 0.14 8.40 -2.77
N ILE A 724 1.10 8.38 -3.70
CA ILE A 724 2.04 9.48 -3.97
C ILE A 724 1.90 9.92 -5.43
N THR A 725 1.78 11.22 -5.67
CA THR A 725 1.85 11.79 -7.02
C THR A 725 2.95 12.82 -7.14
N ALA A 726 3.67 12.79 -8.27
CA ALA A 726 4.65 13.81 -8.64
C ALA A 726 4.41 14.26 -10.09
N THR A 727 3.80 15.43 -10.25
CA THR A 727 3.31 15.89 -11.55
C THR A 727 3.88 17.25 -11.94
N THR A 728 3.67 17.61 -13.22
CA THR A 728 3.96 18.94 -13.76
C THR A 728 5.42 19.40 -13.61
N SER A 729 6.33 18.89 -14.46
CA SER A 729 7.68 19.47 -14.70
C SER A 729 8.61 19.59 -13.49
N GLY A 730 8.57 18.65 -12.56
CA GLY A 730 9.58 18.57 -11.49
C GLY A 730 10.90 17.93 -11.94
N THR A 731 11.96 18.17 -11.18
CA THR A 731 13.31 17.65 -11.41
C THR A 731 13.90 17.04 -10.15
N ASP A 732 14.64 15.94 -10.32
CA ASP A 732 15.45 15.31 -9.27
C ASP A 732 14.61 14.94 -8.01
N THR A 733 13.58 14.11 -8.22
CA THR A 733 12.69 13.60 -7.17
C THR A 733 13.01 12.16 -6.80
N ILE A 734 13.20 11.89 -5.52
CA ILE A 734 13.45 10.56 -4.96
C ILE A 734 12.22 10.14 -4.15
N ILE A 735 11.63 8.98 -4.50
CA ILE A 735 10.51 8.38 -3.78
C ILE A 735 11.00 7.03 -3.27
N ARG A 736 11.24 6.89 -1.96
CA ARG A 736 11.87 5.68 -1.44
C ARG A 736 11.37 5.19 -0.09
N ALA A 737 11.42 3.87 0.13
CA ALA A 737 11.12 3.27 1.43
C ALA A 737 9.72 3.64 2.00
N ASN A 738 8.75 4.01 1.17
CA ASN A 738 7.39 4.30 1.60
C ASN A 738 6.56 3.01 1.66
N GLU A 739 5.65 2.91 2.62
CA GLU A 739 4.59 1.89 2.67
C GLU A 739 3.27 2.54 2.25
N ILE A 740 2.69 2.08 1.15
CA ILE A 740 1.53 2.69 0.50
C ILE A 740 0.43 1.64 0.34
N ASP A 741 -0.77 1.91 0.84
CA ASP A 741 -1.99 1.16 0.55
C ASP A 741 -3.03 2.11 -0.06
N ALA A 742 -3.31 1.95 -1.36
CA ALA A 742 -4.28 2.80 -2.06
C ALA A 742 -5.46 1.97 -2.59
N LYS A 743 -6.67 2.36 -2.18
CA LYS A 743 -7.91 1.65 -2.47
C LYS A 743 -8.95 2.57 -3.07
N GLY A 744 -9.58 2.12 -4.14
CA GLY A 744 -10.69 2.85 -4.73
C GLY A 744 -11.27 2.23 -5.99
N THR A 745 -12.25 2.90 -6.61
CA THR A 745 -12.74 2.48 -7.93
C THR A 745 -11.62 2.56 -8.97
N GLY A 746 -10.77 3.58 -8.88
CA GLY A 746 -9.42 3.61 -9.43
C GLY A 746 -8.40 3.72 -8.31
N ALA A 747 -7.24 3.09 -8.43
CA ALA A 747 -6.17 3.16 -7.44
C ALA A 747 -4.77 3.28 -8.08
N VAL A 748 -4.04 4.34 -7.74
CA VAL A 748 -2.64 4.51 -8.11
C VAL A 748 -1.80 4.58 -6.85
N GLY A 749 -0.80 3.71 -6.71
CA GLY A 749 0.11 3.75 -5.57
C GLY A 749 1.08 4.92 -5.69
N ILE A 750 1.96 4.89 -6.70
CA ILE A 750 2.88 5.97 -7.04
C ILE A 750 2.62 6.40 -8.49
N GLY A 751 2.31 7.67 -8.73
CA GLY A 751 2.06 8.21 -10.07
C GLY A 751 2.97 9.37 -10.42
N ILE A 752 3.73 9.28 -11.52
CA ILE A 752 4.58 10.38 -11.98
C ILE A 752 4.21 10.87 -13.37
N ASN A 753 4.25 12.18 -13.60
CA ASN A 753 3.91 12.78 -14.90
C ASN A 753 4.82 13.98 -15.22
N LYS A 754 5.39 13.99 -16.42
CA LYS A 754 6.27 15.07 -16.92
C LYS A 754 7.43 15.44 -15.99
N GLN A 755 8.03 14.48 -15.30
CA GLN A 755 9.18 14.68 -14.42
C GLN A 755 10.51 14.43 -15.14
N ASN A 756 11.61 14.97 -14.62
CA ASN A 756 12.95 14.67 -15.10
C ASN A 756 13.90 14.28 -13.96
N GLY A 757 14.47 13.08 -13.98
CA GLY A 757 15.32 12.60 -12.90
C GLY A 757 14.46 12.14 -11.73
N VAL A 758 13.83 10.98 -11.87
CA VAL A 758 13.03 10.40 -10.78
C VAL A 758 13.63 9.05 -10.39
N VAL A 759 13.86 8.86 -9.10
CA VAL A 759 14.25 7.57 -8.53
C VAL A 759 13.09 7.04 -7.69
N ILE A 760 12.61 5.84 -8.00
CA ILE A 760 11.58 5.16 -7.21
C ILE A 760 12.19 3.87 -6.67
N GLU A 761 12.50 3.80 -5.37
CA GLU A 761 13.23 2.65 -4.82
C GLU A 761 12.76 2.14 -3.46
N ASP A 762 12.85 0.83 -3.24
CA ASP A 762 12.58 0.19 -1.94
C ASP A 762 11.18 0.48 -1.35
N ASN A 763 10.20 0.88 -2.17
CA ASN A 763 8.83 1.13 -1.68
C ASN A 763 8.03 -0.17 -1.60
N LYS A 764 7.13 -0.24 -0.63
CA LYS A 764 6.10 -1.28 -0.52
C LYS A 764 4.76 -0.68 -0.92
N VAL A 765 4.18 -1.14 -2.02
CA VAL A 765 2.98 -0.53 -2.62
C VAL A 765 1.91 -1.57 -2.86
N ALA A 766 0.82 -1.48 -2.09
CA ALA A 766 -0.40 -2.24 -2.30
C ALA A 766 -1.46 -1.34 -2.96
N ILE A 767 -2.17 -1.88 -3.94
CA ILE A 767 -3.37 -1.25 -4.48
C ILE A 767 -4.55 -2.22 -4.57
N ASP A 768 -5.73 -1.71 -4.23
CA ASP A 768 -7.02 -2.37 -4.44
C ASP A 768 -7.96 -1.50 -5.29
N GLY A 769 -7.78 -1.60 -6.61
CA GLY A 769 -8.52 -0.82 -7.60
C GLY A 769 -9.68 -1.57 -8.26
N GLY A 770 -10.82 -0.90 -8.46
CA GLY A 770 -12.02 -1.46 -9.13
C GLY A 770 -12.13 -1.20 -10.65
N ASP A 771 -13.36 -1.16 -11.17
CA ASP A 771 -13.61 -0.75 -12.57
C ASP A 771 -13.57 0.78 -12.72
N TYR A 772 -12.35 1.30 -12.89
CA TYR A 772 -12.08 2.73 -13.04
C TYR A 772 -12.61 3.36 -14.33
N THR A 773 -13.14 2.57 -15.28
CA THR A 773 -13.70 3.11 -16.54
C THR A 773 -15.01 3.88 -16.35
N THR A 774 -15.60 3.77 -15.16
CA THR A 774 -16.86 4.42 -14.78
C THR A 774 -16.66 5.79 -14.15
N ILE A 775 -15.42 6.14 -13.79
CA ILE A 775 -15.06 7.40 -13.15
C ILE A 775 -14.20 8.25 -14.08
N THR A 776 -14.18 9.56 -13.84
CA THR A 776 -13.35 10.51 -14.59
C THR A 776 -12.54 11.34 -13.60
N SER A 777 -11.27 11.56 -13.89
CA SER A 777 -10.36 12.42 -13.13
C SER A 777 -10.06 13.69 -13.93
N SER A 778 -9.90 14.81 -13.23
CA SER A 778 -9.34 16.05 -13.80
C SER A 778 -7.83 16.17 -13.56
N ASP A 779 -7.25 15.22 -12.82
CA ASP A 779 -5.81 15.12 -12.56
C ASP A 779 -5.04 14.86 -13.87
N SER A 780 -3.79 15.31 -13.92
CA SER A 780 -2.91 15.13 -15.07
C SER A 780 -2.55 13.66 -15.33
N LEU A 781 -2.60 12.79 -14.31
CA LEU A 781 -2.40 11.34 -14.40
C LEU A 781 -3.63 10.61 -14.96
N GLY A 782 -4.81 11.23 -14.91
CA GLY A 782 -6.07 10.61 -15.32
C GLY A 782 -6.54 9.54 -14.33
N THR A 783 -7.29 8.53 -14.80
CA THR A 783 -7.74 7.41 -13.97
C THR A 783 -7.02 6.12 -14.34
N ALA A 784 -6.64 5.34 -13.33
CA ALA A 784 -5.89 4.09 -13.52
C ALA A 784 -5.99 3.17 -12.30
N ASN A 785 -5.68 1.89 -12.54
CA ASN A 785 -5.25 0.93 -11.52
C ASN A 785 -3.80 0.55 -11.80
N ALA A 786 -2.86 1.07 -11.01
CA ALA A 786 -1.45 0.72 -11.12
C ALA A 786 -0.73 1.00 -9.80
N ALA A 787 0.01 0.01 -9.27
CA ALA A 787 0.88 0.25 -8.11
C ALA A 787 1.90 1.36 -8.41
N ILE A 788 2.49 1.35 -9.61
CA ILE A 788 3.36 2.43 -10.09
C ILE A 788 2.92 2.83 -11.52
N LEU A 789 2.50 4.09 -11.70
CA LEU A 789 2.06 4.67 -12.96
C LEU A 789 3.07 5.70 -13.48
N ILE A 790 3.62 5.45 -14.68
CA ILE A 790 4.48 6.40 -15.38
C ILE A 790 3.70 7.05 -16.50
N GLY A 791 3.27 8.29 -16.26
CA GLY A 791 2.60 9.14 -17.23
C GLY A 791 3.52 9.61 -18.36
N ASP A 792 2.97 10.45 -19.24
CA ASP A 792 3.67 10.94 -20.41
C ASP A 792 4.73 12.01 -20.08
N GLY A 793 5.79 12.06 -20.89
CA GLY A 793 6.77 13.15 -20.84
C GLY A 793 7.79 13.06 -19.69
N ASN A 794 7.85 11.94 -18.97
CA ASN A 794 8.91 11.68 -18.00
C ASN A 794 10.26 11.36 -18.68
N THR A 795 11.38 11.82 -18.11
CA THR A 795 12.76 11.52 -18.57
C THR A 795 13.65 11.11 -17.40
N ASN A 796 14.63 10.24 -17.63
CA ASN A 796 15.58 9.76 -16.60
C ASN A 796 14.88 9.18 -15.35
N VAL A 797 13.97 8.23 -15.58
CA VAL A 797 13.28 7.50 -14.50
C VAL A 797 14.05 6.23 -14.19
N GLU A 798 14.42 6.06 -12.93
CA GLU A 798 15.05 4.86 -12.37
C GLU A 798 14.09 4.20 -11.37
N MET A 799 14.02 2.86 -11.39
CA MET A 799 13.20 2.10 -10.45
C MET A 799 13.94 0.87 -9.97
N ASN A 800 14.07 0.71 -8.65
CA ASN A 800 14.81 -0.38 -8.04
C ASN A 800 14.03 -0.98 -6.86
N ASN A 801 14.01 -2.29 -6.70
CA ASN A 801 13.59 -2.98 -5.46
C ASN A 801 12.20 -2.61 -4.87
N ASN A 802 11.24 -2.14 -5.66
CA ASN A 802 9.88 -1.87 -5.16
C ASN A 802 9.10 -3.19 -5.03
N ASP A 803 8.50 -3.43 -3.86
CA ASP A 803 7.56 -4.53 -3.60
C ASP A 803 6.14 -4.06 -3.92
N VAL A 804 5.49 -4.69 -4.91
CA VAL A 804 4.18 -4.24 -5.41
C VAL A 804 3.15 -5.36 -5.35
N THR A 805 1.96 -5.04 -4.83
CA THR A 805 0.81 -5.95 -4.76
C THR A 805 -0.42 -5.29 -5.36
N GLU A 806 -1.08 -5.96 -6.31
CA GLU A 806 -2.32 -5.48 -6.94
C GLU A 806 -3.43 -6.54 -6.81
N THR A 807 -4.46 -6.29 -6.00
CA THR A 807 -5.51 -7.30 -5.71
C THR A 807 -6.62 -7.39 -6.77
N SER A 808 -6.69 -6.42 -7.68
CA SER A 808 -7.83 -6.26 -8.59
C SER A 808 -7.44 -5.76 -10.00
N ALA A 809 -6.34 -6.31 -10.57
CA ALA A 809 -5.90 -5.94 -11.92
C ALA A 809 -7.02 -6.11 -12.97
N VAL A 810 -7.44 -5.01 -13.59
CA VAL A 810 -8.45 -5.02 -14.65
C VAL A 810 -7.79 -5.56 -15.92
N ARG A 811 -8.23 -6.75 -16.37
CA ARG A 811 -7.79 -7.34 -17.64
C ARG A 811 -7.96 -6.36 -18.80
N LEU A 812 -6.88 -6.03 -19.50
CA LEU A 812 -6.88 -5.08 -20.62
C LEU A 812 -7.61 -5.64 -21.84
N ASP A 813 -8.44 -4.83 -22.50
CA ASP A 813 -9.10 -5.21 -23.76
C ASP A 813 -8.08 -5.41 -24.88
N THR A 814 -8.25 -6.47 -25.66
CA THR A 814 -7.38 -6.81 -26.79
C THR A 814 -8.08 -6.70 -28.13
N ALA A 815 -7.29 -6.55 -29.19
CA ALA A 815 -7.73 -6.53 -30.57
C ALA A 815 -6.81 -7.41 -31.44
N ILE A 816 -7.43 -8.16 -32.37
CA ILE A 816 -6.73 -8.97 -33.36
C ILE A 816 -6.83 -8.30 -34.73
N GLU A 817 -5.69 -8.11 -35.38
CA GLU A 817 -5.63 -7.64 -36.77
C GLU A 817 -5.24 -8.78 -37.70
N VAL A 818 -6.14 -9.13 -38.61
CA VAL A 818 -5.92 -10.12 -39.67
C VAL A 818 -6.62 -9.64 -40.94
N SER A 819 -5.91 -9.63 -42.06
CA SER A 819 -6.42 -9.11 -43.34
C SER A 819 -6.77 -10.22 -44.31
N ASP A 820 -7.78 -9.99 -45.15
CA ASP A 820 -8.09 -10.86 -46.30
C ASP A 820 -6.87 -11.03 -47.21
N MET A 821 -6.58 -12.26 -47.61
CA MET A 821 -5.45 -12.58 -48.47
C MET A 821 -5.91 -13.29 -49.74
N THR A 822 -5.34 -12.92 -50.89
CA THR A 822 -5.58 -13.59 -52.18
C THR A 822 -4.29 -14.12 -52.78
N VAL A 823 -4.22 -15.43 -53.02
CA VAL A 823 -3.07 -16.12 -53.61
C VAL A 823 -3.51 -16.88 -54.86
N THR A 824 -2.65 -17.07 -55.86
CA THR A 824 -2.96 -17.93 -57.01
C THR A 824 -2.48 -19.36 -56.75
N ALA A 825 -3.34 -20.35 -56.99
CA ALA A 825 -2.99 -21.77 -56.85
C ALA A 825 -1.68 -22.07 -57.59
N ALA A 826 -0.73 -22.69 -56.89
CA ALA A 826 0.55 -23.14 -57.42
C ALA A 826 0.75 -24.62 -57.06
N PRO A 827 1.67 -25.34 -57.74
CA PRO A 827 1.93 -26.74 -57.43
C PRO A 827 2.41 -27.01 -56.00
N SER A 828 3.14 -26.07 -55.36
CA SER A 828 3.54 -26.16 -53.95
C SER A 828 2.43 -25.70 -52.99
N GLY A 829 1.70 -24.62 -53.32
CA GLY A 829 0.57 -24.13 -52.53
C GLY A 829 0.93 -23.49 -51.19
N GLU A 830 2.23 -23.35 -50.89
CA GLU A 830 2.75 -22.84 -49.62
C GLU A 830 2.62 -21.30 -49.50
N GLY A 831 2.18 -20.84 -48.33
CA GLY A 831 2.11 -19.43 -47.95
C GLY A 831 1.96 -19.27 -46.43
N LYS A 832 2.00 -18.02 -45.96
CA LYS A 832 1.73 -17.65 -44.57
C LYS A 832 0.70 -16.53 -44.49
N LEU A 833 -0.19 -16.57 -43.50
CA LEU A 833 -1.08 -15.48 -43.14
C LEU A 833 -0.62 -14.93 -41.77
N GLU A 834 -0.34 -13.63 -41.71
CA GLU A 834 0.10 -12.96 -40.48
C GLU A 834 -1.11 -12.43 -39.70
N ILE A 835 -1.04 -12.59 -38.38
CA ILE A 835 -2.06 -12.24 -37.39
C ILE A 835 -1.35 -11.43 -36.32
N THR A 836 -1.80 -10.20 -36.07
CA THR A 836 -1.23 -9.33 -35.03
C THR A 836 -2.18 -9.27 -33.84
N LEU A 837 -1.66 -9.52 -32.64
CA LEU A 837 -2.39 -9.34 -31.38
C LEU A 837 -1.86 -8.11 -30.64
N LYS A 838 -2.76 -7.24 -30.19
CA LYS A 838 -2.44 -6.03 -29.45
C LYS A 838 -3.51 -5.67 -28.43
N THR A 839 -3.21 -4.76 -27.50
CA THR A 839 -4.25 -4.09 -26.72
C THR A 839 -5.05 -3.12 -27.60
N VAL A 840 -6.25 -2.72 -27.16
CA VAL A 840 -7.03 -1.66 -27.83
C VAL A 840 -6.24 -0.33 -27.88
N SER A 841 -5.37 -0.06 -26.90
CA SER A 841 -4.46 1.10 -26.87
C SER A 841 -3.28 1.00 -27.83
N GLY A 842 -3.03 -0.17 -28.44
CA GLY A 842 -2.02 -0.35 -29.48
C GLY A 842 -0.73 -1.07 -29.07
N MET A 843 -0.59 -1.50 -27.82
CA MET A 843 0.57 -2.26 -27.33
C MET A 843 0.59 -3.67 -27.93
N LEU A 844 1.71 -4.07 -28.53
CA LEU A 844 1.87 -5.38 -29.18
C LEU A 844 2.12 -6.49 -28.14
N LEU A 845 1.38 -7.59 -28.22
CA LEU A 845 1.42 -8.65 -27.21
C LEU A 845 2.25 -9.86 -27.66
N ALA A 846 3.48 -9.97 -27.16
CA ALA A 846 4.41 -11.06 -27.44
C ALA A 846 4.16 -12.30 -26.56
N ASN A 847 4.60 -13.47 -27.02
CA ASN A 847 4.50 -14.76 -26.31
C ASN A 847 3.06 -15.19 -25.95
N GLN A 848 2.06 -14.62 -26.62
CA GLN A 848 0.65 -14.93 -26.39
C GLN A 848 0.16 -15.99 -27.36
N THR A 849 -0.72 -16.89 -26.89
CA THR A 849 -1.24 -18.00 -27.71
C THR A 849 -2.57 -17.60 -28.37
N VAL A 850 -2.58 -17.53 -29.69
CA VAL A 850 -3.81 -17.37 -30.50
C VAL A 850 -4.26 -18.70 -31.09
N LYS A 851 -5.56 -18.96 -31.04
CA LYS A 851 -6.21 -20.13 -31.62
C LYS A 851 -6.79 -19.78 -32.98
N VAL A 852 -6.32 -20.46 -34.02
CA VAL A 852 -6.75 -20.22 -35.40
C VAL A 852 -7.50 -21.42 -35.93
N VAL A 853 -8.76 -21.22 -36.32
CA VAL A 853 -9.58 -22.22 -37.00
C VAL A 853 -9.44 -22.04 -38.51
N PHE A 854 -8.81 -23.02 -39.17
CA PHE A 854 -8.55 -22.99 -40.60
C PHE A 854 -8.64 -24.38 -41.22
N ASP A 855 -9.40 -24.52 -42.32
CA ASP A 855 -9.66 -25.80 -43.02
C ASP A 855 -10.16 -26.94 -42.09
N ASN A 856 -11.06 -26.61 -41.16
CA ASN A 856 -11.59 -27.49 -40.10
C ASN A 856 -10.54 -28.04 -39.12
N LYS A 857 -9.38 -27.37 -38.99
CA LYS A 857 -8.37 -27.66 -37.98
C LYS A 857 -8.16 -26.46 -37.08
N VAL A 858 -7.75 -26.72 -35.84
CA VAL A 858 -7.34 -25.69 -34.88
C VAL A 858 -5.82 -25.67 -34.82
N TYR A 859 -5.24 -24.48 -34.93
CA TYR A 859 -3.81 -24.22 -34.74
C TYR A 859 -3.66 -23.35 -33.49
N GLU A 860 -2.70 -23.69 -32.64
CA GLU A 860 -2.28 -22.83 -31.52
C GLU A 860 -0.94 -22.22 -31.91
N LEU A 861 -0.92 -20.90 -32.08
CA LEU A 861 0.24 -20.16 -32.56
C LEU A 861 0.63 -19.13 -31.51
N THR A 862 1.92 -19.04 -31.21
CA THR A 862 2.47 -18.05 -30.27
C THR A 862 2.92 -16.81 -31.02
N THR A 863 2.59 -15.63 -30.52
CA THR A 863 3.06 -14.35 -31.07
C THR A 863 4.54 -14.12 -30.77
N ASP A 864 5.26 -13.53 -31.73
CA ASP A 864 6.66 -13.14 -31.56
C ASP A 864 6.82 -11.82 -30.79
N ALA A 865 8.05 -11.34 -30.63
CA ALA A 865 8.37 -10.06 -29.94
C ALA A 865 7.68 -8.81 -30.55
N LYS A 866 7.05 -8.94 -31.72
CA LYS A 866 6.30 -7.88 -32.40
C LYS A 866 4.78 -8.13 -32.34
N GLY A 867 4.34 -9.06 -31.50
CA GLY A 867 2.93 -9.42 -31.35
C GLY A 867 2.35 -10.17 -32.56
N VAL A 868 3.19 -10.76 -33.43
CA VAL A 868 2.75 -11.41 -34.67
C VAL A 868 2.81 -12.92 -34.56
N ALA A 869 1.70 -13.60 -34.89
CA ALA A 869 1.62 -15.04 -35.12
C ALA A 869 1.41 -15.32 -36.63
N ALA A 870 2.06 -16.34 -37.16
CA ALA A 870 1.98 -16.67 -38.59
C ALA A 870 1.35 -18.06 -38.81
N LEU A 871 0.20 -18.12 -39.49
CA LEU A 871 -0.44 -19.37 -39.90
C LEU A 871 0.17 -19.86 -41.23
N PRO A 872 0.93 -20.98 -41.25
CA PRO A 872 1.35 -21.59 -42.50
C PRO A 872 0.20 -22.34 -43.17
N PHE A 873 0.08 -22.22 -44.49
CA PHE A 873 -0.90 -22.99 -45.28
C PHE A 873 -0.28 -23.59 -46.54
N ALA A 874 -0.79 -24.73 -46.97
CA ALA A 874 -0.40 -25.42 -48.20
C ALA A 874 -1.64 -25.80 -49.03
N LEU A 875 -2.16 -24.86 -49.83
CA LEU A 875 -3.40 -25.03 -50.58
C LEU A 875 -3.17 -25.04 -52.10
N ASN A 876 -3.55 -26.15 -52.74
CA ASN A 876 -3.40 -26.35 -54.19
C ASN A 876 -4.73 -26.33 -54.97
N LYS A 877 -5.86 -26.16 -54.27
CA LYS A 877 -7.21 -26.06 -54.86
C LYS A 877 -7.73 -24.64 -54.74
N GLY A 878 -8.26 -24.11 -55.85
CA GLY A 878 -8.89 -22.80 -55.84
C GLY A 878 -10.23 -22.81 -55.11
N GLY A 879 -10.46 -21.79 -54.30
CA GLY A 879 -11.60 -21.64 -53.39
C GLY A 879 -11.36 -20.51 -52.38
N THR A 880 -12.37 -20.21 -51.56
CA THR A 880 -12.25 -19.26 -50.45
C THR A 880 -12.38 -20.02 -49.14
N TYR A 881 -11.46 -19.77 -48.22
CA TYR A 881 -11.34 -20.41 -46.91
C TYR A 881 -11.52 -19.32 -45.85
N ASN A 882 -12.42 -19.54 -44.90
CA ASN A 882 -12.54 -18.65 -43.73
C ASN A 882 -11.41 -18.99 -42.75
N VAL A 883 -10.87 -17.95 -42.12
CA VAL A 883 -9.90 -18.02 -41.04
C VAL A 883 -10.54 -17.32 -39.85
N ASP A 884 -10.90 -18.07 -38.82
CA ASP A 884 -11.42 -17.51 -37.57
C ASP A 884 -10.30 -17.55 -36.55
N VAL A 885 -10.00 -16.41 -35.91
CA VAL A 885 -8.90 -16.25 -34.96
C VAL A 885 -9.48 -15.86 -33.61
N PHE A 886 -9.02 -16.52 -32.55
CA PHE A 886 -9.45 -16.29 -31.19
C PHE A 886 -8.23 -16.12 -30.28
N TYR A 887 -8.26 -15.09 -29.46
CA TYR A 887 -7.43 -14.98 -28.27
C TYR A 887 -8.36 -15.13 -27.07
N LEU A 888 -8.11 -16.14 -26.22
CA LEU A 888 -9.01 -16.43 -25.09
C LEU A 888 -8.81 -15.49 -23.89
N GLY A 889 -7.72 -14.70 -23.93
CA GLY A 889 -7.26 -13.93 -22.80
C GLY A 889 -6.53 -14.78 -21.76
N ASP A 890 -5.98 -14.09 -20.78
CA ASP A 890 -5.32 -14.61 -19.58
C ASP A 890 -5.67 -13.71 -18.39
N ASP A 891 -4.94 -13.83 -17.27
CA ASP A 891 -5.17 -13.03 -16.07
C ASP A 891 -4.92 -11.52 -16.28
N ASN A 892 -4.17 -11.15 -17.34
CA ASN A 892 -3.81 -9.76 -17.64
C ASN A 892 -4.64 -9.16 -18.79
N TYR A 893 -5.20 -9.99 -19.67
CA TYR A 893 -5.81 -9.55 -20.93
C TYR A 893 -7.17 -10.22 -21.17
N ARG A 894 -8.17 -9.44 -21.59
CA ARG A 894 -9.46 -9.97 -22.07
C ARG A 894 -9.32 -10.63 -23.44
N GLY A 895 -10.17 -11.60 -23.70
CA GLY A 895 -10.21 -12.29 -24.99
C GLY A 895 -10.75 -11.41 -26.11
N SER A 896 -10.35 -11.71 -27.35
CA SER A 896 -10.81 -11.06 -28.56
C SER A 896 -10.88 -12.05 -29.72
N ASP A 897 -11.67 -11.72 -30.75
CA ASP A 897 -11.81 -12.53 -31.95
C ASP A 897 -11.79 -11.69 -33.22
N ALA A 898 -11.37 -12.30 -34.33
CA ALA A 898 -11.39 -11.71 -35.65
C ALA A 898 -11.57 -12.77 -36.74
N THR A 899 -12.01 -12.34 -37.92
CA THR A 899 -12.18 -13.24 -39.08
C THR A 899 -11.56 -12.63 -40.33
N ALA A 900 -10.98 -13.49 -41.17
CA ALA A 900 -10.46 -13.13 -42.48
C ALA A 900 -10.76 -14.20 -43.54
N LYS A 901 -10.64 -13.84 -44.81
CA LYS A 901 -10.81 -14.74 -45.96
C LYS A 901 -9.50 -14.95 -46.69
N LEU A 902 -9.11 -16.22 -46.83
CA LEU A 902 -8.03 -16.63 -47.72
C LEU A 902 -8.63 -17.13 -49.04
N THR A 903 -8.41 -16.40 -50.13
CA THR A 903 -8.89 -16.77 -51.47
C THR A 903 -7.77 -17.32 -52.35
N ILE A 904 -7.93 -18.55 -52.81
CA ILE A 904 -7.02 -19.22 -53.74
C ILE A 904 -7.59 -19.14 -55.17
N ASN A 905 -6.97 -18.34 -56.03
CA ASN A 905 -7.35 -18.18 -57.43
C ASN A 905 -6.93 -19.39 -58.29
N LYS A 906 -7.82 -19.88 -59.15
CA LYS A 906 -7.51 -20.96 -60.12
C LYS A 906 -6.57 -20.48 -61.24
N ILE A 907 -5.73 -21.39 -61.75
CA ILE A 907 -4.78 -21.11 -62.83
C ILE A 907 -5.53 -21.05 -64.18
N LYS A 908 -5.36 -19.95 -64.94
CA LYS A 908 -5.93 -19.80 -66.29
C LYS A 908 -5.36 -20.85 -67.27
N THR A 909 -6.17 -21.33 -68.22
CA THR A 909 -5.74 -22.30 -69.24
C THR A 909 -6.01 -21.84 -70.67
N ALA A 910 -5.31 -22.43 -71.64
CA ALA A 910 -5.46 -22.15 -73.05
C ALA A 910 -5.44 -23.43 -73.91
N ILE A 911 -6.32 -23.49 -74.91
CA ILE A 911 -6.36 -24.57 -75.91
C ILE A 911 -5.77 -24.08 -77.24
N THR A 912 -4.82 -24.83 -77.78
CA THR A 912 -4.27 -24.62 -79.12
C THR A 912 -4.65 -25.77 -80.05
N ALA A 913 -5.14 -25.45 -81.25
CA ALA A 913 -5.52 -26.42 -82.28
C ALA A 913 -5.52 -25.75 -83.66
N SER A 914 -5.26 -26.51 -84.72
CA SER A 914 -5.24 -26.01 -86.11
C SER A 914 -6.30 -26.70 -86.97
N GLY A 915 -6.88 -25.98 -87.93
CA GLY A 915 -7.80 -26.54 -88.91
C GLY A 915 -7.15 -27.63 -89.77
N LYS A 916 -7.96 -28.56 -90.30
CA LYS A 916 -7.48 -29.69 -91.14
C LYS A 916 -8.36 -29.89 -92.37
N THR A 917 -7.77 -30.37 -93.46
CA THR A 917 -8.50 -30.74 -94.68
C THR A 917 -8.37 -32.24 -94.95
N PHE A 918 -9.47 -32.92 -95.25
CA PHE A 918 -9.51 -34.35 -95.58
C PHE A 918 -10.24 -34.59 -96.90
N LEU A 919 -10.03 -35.75 -97.51
CA LEU A 919 -10.97 -36.28 -98.51
C LEU A 919 -12.21 -36.84 -97.79
N ALA A 920 -13.40 -36.64 -98.35
CA ALA A 920 -14.63 -37.19 -97.78
C ALA A 920 -14.55 -38.73 -97.62
N THR A 921 -13.82 -39.39 -98.51
CA THR A 921 -13.57 -40.84 -98.54
C THR A 921 -12.41 -41.32 -97.64
N ALA A 922 -11.69 -40.41 -96.96
CA ALA A 922 -10.61 -40.80 -96.06
C ALA A 922 -11.14 -41.68 -94.91
N THR A 923 -10.47 -42.81 -94.68
CA THR A 923 -10.82 -43.81 -93.64
C THR A 923 -10.57 -43.28 -92.23
N THR A 924 -9.65 -42.34 -92.06
CA THR A 924 -9.33 -41.69 -90.77
C THR A 924 -9.26 -40.18 -90.92
N LYS A 925 -9.96 -39.45 -90.04
CA LYS A 925 -9.97 -37.98 -89.98
C LYS A 925 -9.66 -37.54 -88.55
N LYS A 926 -8.39 -37.48 -88.18
CA LYS A 926 -7.94 -37.16 -86.82
C LYS A 926 -7.83 -35.65 -86.61
N LEU A 927 -8.34 -35.14 -85.50
CA LEU A 927 -8.12 -33.76 -85.03
C LEU A 927 -7.46 -33.80 -83.66
N THR A 928 -6.50 -32.90 -83.44
CA THR A 928 -5.72 -32.79 -82.21
C THR A 928 -5.88 -31.41 -81.58
N ALA A 929 -5.83 -31.33 -80.27
CA ALA A 929 -5.73 -30.09 -79.51
C ALA A 929 -4.74 -30.25 -78.36
N THR A 930 -3.99 -29.19 -78.05
CA THR A 930 -3.06 -29.14 -76.93
C THR A 930 -3.60 -28.19 -75.86
N LEU A 931 -3.67 -28.67 -74.61
CA LEU A 931 -4.08 -27.88 -73.45
C LEU A 931 -2.85 -27.47 -72.63
N LYS A 932 -2.76 -26.19 -72.31
CA LYS A 932 -1.68 -25.59 -71.48
C LYS A 932 -2.25 -24.67 -70.41
N ASP A 933 -1.49 -24.44 -69.34
CA ASP A 933 -1.76 -23.33 -68.42
C ASP A 933 -1.28 -21.97 -68.99
N ALA A 934 -1.54 -20.89 -68.27
CA ALA A 934 -1.15 -19.54 -68.65
C ALA A 934 0.38 -19.31 -68.67
N LYS A 935 1.16 -20.13 -67.95
CA LYS A 935 2.63 -20.10 -67.96
C LYS A 935 3.22 -20.95 -69.09
N GLY A 936 2.39 -21.65 -69.86
CA GLY A 936 2.79 -22.46 -71.01
C GLY A 936 3.08 -23.92 -70.69
N ASN A 937 2.88 -24.36 -69.44
CA ASN A 937 3.05 -25.75 -69.01
C ASN A 937 1.94 -26.62 -69.60
N VAL A 938 2.29 -27.83 -70.02
CA VAL A 938 1.33 -28.77 -70.62
C VAL A 938 0.49 -29.46 -69.55
N LEU A 939 -0.83 -29.55 -69.79
CA LEU A 939 -1.74 -30.18 -68.85
C LEU A 939 -2.10 -31.59 -69.29
N ALA A 940 -1.44 -32.59 -68.69
CA ALA A 940 -1.68 -34.01 -68.95
C ALA A 940 -2.91 -34.55 -68.19
N ASN A 941 -3.47 -35.67 -68.67
CA ASN A 941 -4.58 -36.39 -68.05
C ASN A 941 -5.89 -35.57 -67.88
N LYS A 942 -6.06 -34.50 -68.65
CA LYS A 942 -7.26 -33.64 -68.64
C LYS A 942 -8.23 -34.01 -69.76
N LYS A 943 -9.52 -34.03 -69.44
CA LYS A 943 -10.60 -34.36 -70.37
C LYS A 943 -10.94 -33.16 -71.27
N VAL A 944 -10.77 -33.30 -72.58
CA VAL A 944 -11.11 -32.28 -73.59
C VAL A 944 -12.21 -32.80 -74.50
N THR A 945 -13.24 -32.00 -74.74
CA THR A 945 -14.38 -32.33 -75.61
C THR A 945 -14.28 -31.61 -76.95
N PHE A 946 -14.69 -32.29 -78.02
CA PHE A 946 -14.71 -31.81 -79.41
C PHE A 946 -16.12 -32.00 -79.96
N THR A 947 -16.82 -30.92 -80.28
CA THR A 947 -18.20 -30.95 -80.78
C THR A 947 -18.25 -30.51 -82.24
N VAL A 948 -18.81 -31.36 -83.10
CA VAL A 948 -19.00 -31.07 -84.53
C VAL A 948 -20.29 -31.69 -85.06
N ASN A 949 -21.12 -30.87 -85.74
CA ASN A 949 -22.37 -31.31 -86.36
C ASN A 949 -23.30 -32.07 -85.39
N GLY A 950 -23.47 -31.53 -84.18
CA GLY A 950 -24.32 -32.12 -83.13
C GLY A 950 -23.74 -33.35 -82.42
N LYS A 951 -22.52 -33.80 -82.76
CA LYS A 951 -21.87 -34.95 -82.12
C LYS A 951 -20.65 -34.52 -81.31
N THR A 952 -20.58 -35.00 -80.07
CA THR A 952 -19.47 -34.76 -79.14
C THR A 952 -18.51 -35.96 -79.14
N TYR A 953 -17.22 -35.67 -79.16
CA TYR A 953 -16.12 -36.63 -78.99
C TYR A 953 -15.29 -36.19 -77.79
N THR A 954 -14.84 -37.14 -76.98
CA THR A 954 -14.05 -36.85 -75.79
C THR A 954 -12.68 -37.51 -75.91
N ALA A 955 -11.63 -36.81 -75.50
CA ALA A 955 -10.29 -37.36 -75.41
C ALA A 955 -9.57 -36.81 -74.17
N THR A 956 -8.75 -37.65 -73.55
CA THR A 956 -7.86 -37.25 -72.45
C THR A 956 -6.53 -36.77 -73.03
N THR A 957 -5.98 -35.68 -72.50
CA THR A 957 -4.65 -35.20 -72.89
C THR A 957 -3.58 -36.18 -72.44
N ASN A 958 -2.61 -36.46 -73.31
CA ASN A 958 -1.46 -37.29 -72.94
C ASN A 958 -0.40 -36.48 -72.14
N ALA A 959 0.75 -37.10 -71.84
CA ALA A 959 1.88 -36.46 -71.14
C ALA A 959 2.39 -35.16 -71.81
N LYS A 960 2.10 -34.94 -73.10
CA LYS A 960 2.44 -33.70 -73.84
C LYS A 960 1.28 -32.69 -73.90
N GLY A 961 0.22 -32.90 -73.13
CA GLY A 961 -0.98 -32.06 -73.11
C GLY A 961 -1.89 -32.24 -74.34
N VAL A 962 -1.71 -33.29 -75.16
CA VAL A 962 -2.41 -33.43 -76.46
C VAL A 962 -3.59 -34.39 -76.37
N ALA A 963 -4.79 -33.92 -76.72
CA ALA A 963 -6.02 -34.70 -76.89
C ALA A 963 -6.30 -34.96 -78.38
N THR A 964 -6.61 -36.21 -78.77
CA THR A 964 -6.82 -36.60 -80.18
C THR A 964 -8.14 -37.34 -80.38
N VAL A 965 -8.97 -36.89 -81.32
CA VAL A 965 -10.24 -37.55 -81.68
C VAL A 965 -10.29 -37.97 -83.16
N LYS A 966 -11.02 -39.05 -83.47
CA LYS A 966 -11.32 -39.50 -84.83
C LYS A 966 -12.73 -39.05 -85.23
N LEU A 967 -12.84 -38.13 -86.19
CA LEU A 967 -14.10 -37.55 -86.63
C LEU A 967 -14.82 -38.41 -87.69
N ALA A 968 -16.08 -38.76 -87.44
CA ALA A 968 -16.89 -39.59 -88.34
C ALA A 968 -17.63 -38.76 -89.42
N LEU A 969 -16.91 -37.91 -90.16
CA LEU A 969 -17.48 -37.01 -91.18
C LEU A 969 -17.47 -37.67 -92.57
N LYS A 970 -18.59 -37.60 -93.30
CA LYS A 970 -18.79 -38.30 -94.59
C LYS A 970 -19.12 -37.38 -95.78
N ALA A 971 -19.66 -36.19 -95.56
CA ALA A 971 -20.06 -35.29 -96.64
C ALA A 971 -18.96 -34.25 -96.91
N ALA A 972 -18.69 -33.98 -98.18
CA ALA A 972 -17.75 -32.93 -98.57
C ALA A 972 -18.33 -31.53 -98.30
N LYS A 973 -17.98 -30.93 -97.16
CA LYS A 973 -18.24 -29.54 -96.78
C LYS A 973 -17.23 -29.09 -95.72
N THR A 974 -17.27 -27.82 -95.32
CA THR A 974 -16.53 -27.30 -94.16
C THR A 974 -17.37 -27.48 -92.90
N TYR A 975 -16.75 -27.98 -91.83
CA TYR A 975 -17.33 -28.17 -90.51
C TYR A 975 -16.60 -27.30 -89.50
N THR A 976 -17.33 -26.60 -88.64
CA THR A 976 -16.74 -25.95 -87.45
C THR A 976 -16.71 -26.97 -86.31
N VAL A 977 -15.56 -27.11 -85.66
CA VAL A 977 -15.36 -27.97 -84.49
C VAL A 977 -15.08 -27.06 -83.29
N SER A 978 -15.93 -27.14 -82.27
CA SER A 978 -15.72 -26.48 -80.98
C SER A 978 -14.97 -27.43 -80.05
N ILE A 979 -13.94 -26.93 -79.37
CA ILE A 979 -13.06 -27.69 -78.49
C ILE A 979 -13.12 -27.03 -77.11
N LYS A 980 -13.41 -27.79 -76.06
CA LYS A 980 -13.61 -27.26 -74.70
C LYS A 980 -12.89 -28.11 -73.65
N PHE A 981 -12.19 -27.42 -72.75
CA PHE A 981 -11.80 -27.92 -71.45
C PHE A 981 -12.70 -27.24 -70.41
N ALA A 982 -13.35 -28.03 -69.56
CA ALA A 982 -14.36 -27.52 -68.63
C ALA A 982 -13.77 -26.85 -67.37
N GLY A 983 -12.45 -26.91 -67.17
CA GLY A 983 -11.82 -26.55 -65.90
C GLY A 983 -11.89 -27.69 -64.87
N ASP A 984 -11.24 -27.51 -63.72
CA ASP A 984 -11.32 -28.37 -62.54
C ASP A 984 -11.11 -27.55 -61.25
N SER A 985 -10.77 -28.20 -60.13
CA SER A 985 -10.52 -27.52 -58.83
C SER A 985 -9.28 -26.62 -58.84
N VAL A 986 -8.37 -26.79 -59.80
CA VAL A 986 -7.09 -26.07 -59.88
C VAL A 986 -7.06 -25.12 -61.08
N TYR A 987 -7.67 -25.53 -62.20
CA TYR A 987 -7.56 -24.85 -63.48
C TYR A 987 -8.90 -24.27 -63.98
N VAL A 988 -8.85 -23.07 -64.56
CA VAL A 988 -10.02 -22.41 -65.18
C VAL A 988 -10.35 -23.07 -66.54
N ALA A 989 -11.63 -23.06 -66.92
CA ALA A 989 -12.11 -23.55 -68.21
C ALA A 989 -11.53 -22.76 -69.40
N SER A 990 -11.40 -23.41 -70.56
CA SER A 990 -10.98 -22.76 -71.82
C SER A 990 -11.61 -23.39 -73.05
N THR A 991 -11.74 -22.61 -74.13
CA THR A 991 -12.39 -23.06 -75.39
C THR A 991 -11.63 -22.59 -76.63
N LYS A 992 -11.78 -23.33 -77.74
CA LYS A 992 -11.24 -22.95 -79.06
C LYS A 992 -12.14 -23.51 -80.18
N SER A 993 -12.30 -22.76 -81.27
CA SER A 993 -12.99 -23.24 -82.47
C SER A 993 -12.06 -23.32 -83.68
N VAL A 994 -12.14 -24.41 -84.46
CA VAL A 994 -11.36 -24.62 -85.68
C VAL A 994 -12.21 -25.16 -86.84
N LYS A 995 -11.78 -24.96 -88.08
CA LYS A 995 -12.48 -25.44 -89.28
C LYS A 995 -11.87 -26.74 -89.82
N VAL A 996 -12.71 -27.75 -90.07
CA VAL A 996 -12.34 -29.02 -90.74
C VAL A 996 -13.05 -29.12 -92.09
N LYS A 997 -12.29 -29.16 -93.19
CA LYS A 997 -12.83 -29.18 -94.56
C LYS A 997 -12.74 -30.57 -95.19
N LEU A 998 -13.85 -31.08 -95.74
CA LEU A 998 -13.87 -32.33 -96.52
C LEU A 998 -14.04 -32.03 -98.01
N ASN A 999 -13.13 -32.55 -98.84
CA ASN A 999 -13.16 -32.41 -100.31
C ASN A 999 -13.69 -33.68 -101.00
N LYS A 1000 -14.42 -33.52 -102.12
CA LYS A 1000 -14.86 -34.64 -102.97
C LYS A 1000 -13.68 -35.28 -103.71
N GLU A 1001 -13.67 -36.60 -103.81
CA GLU A 1001 -12.65 -37.37 -104.51
C GLU A 1001 -12.85 -37.36 -106.04
N LYS A 1002 -11.78 -37.19 -106.81
CA LYS A 1002 -11.81 -37.20 -108.28
C LYS A 1002 -12.14 -38.60 -108.83
N THR A 1003 -12.92 -38.68 -109.91
CA THR A 1003 -13.31 -39.95 -110.58
C THR A 1003 -12.83 -40.04 -112.03
N LYS A 1004 -12.68 -41.27 -112.54
CA LYS A 1004 -12.19 -41.63 -113.87
C LYS A 1004 -13.11 -42.68 -114.50
N ILE A 1005 -13.57 -42.46 -115.73
CA ILE A 1005 -14.44 -43.38 -116.47
C ILE A 1005 -13.75 -43.93 -117.72
N THR A 1006 -13.82 -45.25 -117.93
CA THR A 1006 -13.22 -45.96 -119.08
C THR A 1006 -14.31 -46.58 -119.94
N ALA A 1007 -14.31 -46.25 -121.23
CA ALA A 1007 -15.30 -46.67 -122.22
C ALA A 1007 -14.58 -47.22 -123.48
N PRO A 1008 -14.49 -48.55 -123.67
CA PRO A 1008 -13.73 -49.15 -124.76
C PRO A 1008 -14.52 -49.28 -126.07
N LYS A 1009 -13.83 -49.18 -127.21
CA LYS A 1009 -14.42 -49.53 -128.53
C LYS A 1009 -14.81 -51.01 -128.55
N LYS A 1010 -15.97 -51.34 -129.13
CA LYS A 1010 -16.43 -52.73 -129.30
C LYS A 1010 -16.94 -52.98 -130.72
N THR A 1011 -16.69 -54.17 -131.24
CA THR A 1011 -17.18 -54.62 -132.54
C THR A 1011 -18.07 -55.85 -132.33
N PHE A 1012 -19.22 -55.91 -133.00
CA PHE A 1012 -20.13 -57.06 -132.96
C PHE A 1012 -20.47 -57.48 -134.39
N LYS A 1013 -20.59 -58.80 -134.63
CA LYS A 1013 -21.24 -59.32 -135.85
C LYS A 1013 -22.72 -58.94 -135.83
N ARG A 1014 -23.32 -58.62 -136.98
CA ARG A 1014 -24.76 -58.31 -137.10
C ARG A 1014 -25.62 -59.41 -136.45
N THR A 1015 -25.27 -60.67 -136.69
CA THR A 1015 -25.92 -61.89 -136.19
C THR A 1015 -25.78 -62.13 -134.68
N ALA A 1016 -24.99 -61.34 -133.95
CA ALA A 1016 -24.82 -61.52 -132.51
C ALA A 1016 -26.14 -61.26 -131.75
N LYS A 1017 -26.69 -62.31 -131.11
CA LYS A 1017 -27.93 -62.30 -130.31
C LYS A 1017 -27.92 -61.25 -129.19
N THR A 1018 -26.76 -60.91 -128.63
CA THR A 1018 -26.65 -59.85 -127.61
C THR A 1018 -25.34 -59.06 -127.76
N LYS A 1019 -25.44 -57.73 -127.72
CA LYS A 1019 -24.30 -56.81 -127.86
C LYS A 1019 -24.07 -56.09 -126.52
N LYS A 1020 -23.00 -56.44 -125.79
CA LYS A 1020 -22.70 -55.96 -124.43
C LYS A 1020 -21.52 -54.97 -124.40
N VAL A 1021 -21.73 -53.78 -123.85
CA VAL A 1021 -20.69 -52.76 -123.65
C VAL A 1021 -20.41 -52.60 -122.16
N VAL A 1022 -19.16 -52.73 -121.74
CA VAL A 1022 -18.76 -52.62 -120.33
C VAL A 1022 -18.01 -51.32 -120.10
N ILE A 1023 -18.52 -50.50 -119.18
CA ILE A 1023 -17.89 -49.24 -118.74
C ILE A 1023 -17.32 -49.44 -117.35
N THR A 1024 -16.11 -48.95 -117.10
CA THR A 1024 -15.50 -49.01 -115.76
C THR A 1024 -15.42 -47.61 -115.14
N LEU A 1025 -15.91 -47.44 -113.91
CA LEU A 1025 -15.75 -46.26 -113.07
C LEU A 1025 -14.75 -46.56 -111.94
N LYS A 1026 -13.70 -45.74 -111.84
CA LYS A 1026 -12.66 -45.80 -110.82
C LYS A 1026 -12.46 -44.41 -110.21
N ASN A 1027 -11.85 -44.32 -109.04
CA ASN A 1027 -11.33 -43.05 -108.52
C ASN A 1027 -10.02 -42.67 -109.23
N SER A 1028 -9.48 -41.49 -108.92
CA SER A 1028 -8.17 -41.04 -109.43
C SER A 1028 -7.01 -41.98 -109.12
N LYS A 1029 -7.09 -42.76 -108.03
CA LYS A 1029 -6.10 -43.77 -107.61
C LYS A 1029 -6.34 -45.17 -108.23
N GLY A 1030 -7.28 -45.31 -109.16
CA GLY A 1030 -7.56 -46.58 -109.85
C GLY A 1030 -8.43 -47.59 -109.07
N LYS A 1031 -8.89 -47.25 -107.85
CA LYS A 1031 -9.82 -48.07 -107.06
C LYS A 1031 -11.21 -48.05 -107.69
N ALA A 1032 -11.83 -49.20 -107.81
CA ALA A 1032 -13.17 -49.36 -108.35
C ALA A 1032 -14.22 -48.62 -107.51
N ILE A 1033 -15.09 -47.86 -108.16
CA ILE A 1033 -16.21 -47.20 -107.49
C ILE A 1033 -17.47 -48.02 -107.78
N ALA A 1034 -17.99 -48.68 -106.75
CA ALA A 1034 -19.12 -49.61 -106.84
C ALA A 1034 -20.48 -48.93 -106.60
N LYS A 1035 -21.55 -49.59 -107.05
CA LYS A 1035 -22.97 -49.23 -106.88
C LYS A 1035 -23.38 -47.84 -107.41
N LYS A 1036 -22.56 -47.18 -108.23
CA LYS A 1036 -22.87 -45.87 -108.82
C LYS A 1036 -23.57 -46.02 -110.16
N LYS A 1037 -24.59 -45.20 -110.40
CA LYS A 1037 -25.34 -45.18 -111.67
C LYS A 1037 -24.46 -44.57 -112.77
N ILE A 1038 -24.27 -45.32 -113.85
CA ILE A 1038 -23.62 -44.87 -115.08
C ILE A 1038 -24.67 -44.84 -116.18
N THR A 1039 -24.68 -43.76 -116.95
CA THR A 1039 -25.61 -43.61 -118.09
C THR A 1039 -24.81 -43.68 -119.39
N LEU A 1040 -25.19 -44.58 -120.30
CA LEU A 1040 -24.66 -44.72 -121.66
C LEU A 1040 -25.73 -44.29 -122.67
N THR A 1041 -25.39 -43.40 -123.59
CA THR A 1041 -26.28 -42.95 -124.67
C THR A 1041 -25.69 -43.36 -126.02
N VAL A 1042 -26.43 -44.15 -126.80
CA VAL A 1042 -26.05 -44.57 -128.16
C VAL A 1042 -27.26 -44.50 -129.08
N ASN A 1043 -27.10 -43.96 -130.28
CA ASN A 1043 -28.17 -43.79 -131.27
C ASN A 1043 -29.44 -43.13 -130.67
N LYS A 1044 -29.25 -42.01 -129.96
CA LYS A 1044 -30.30 -41.25 -129.22
C LYS A 1044 -31.01 -42.01 -128.08
N LYS A 1045 -30.77 -43.31 -127.86
CA LYS A 1045 -31.32 -44.09 -126.73
C LYS A 1045 -30.38 -44.07 -125.52
N LYS A 1046 -30.94 -43.88 -124.32
CA LYS A 1046 -30.23 -43.88 -123.03
C LYS A 1046 -30.40 -45.22 -122.33
N TYR A 1047 -29.30 -45.72 -121.78
CA TYR A 1047 -29.25 -46.89 -120.91
C TYR A 1047 -28.60 -46.50 -119.60
N THR A 1048 -29.14 -46.94 -118.47
CA THR A 1048 -28.58 -46.66 -117.14
C THR A 1048 -28.33 -47.95 -116.39
N VAL A 1049 -27.11 -48.14 -115.89
CA VAL A 1049 -26.69 -49.35 -115.17
C VAL A 1049 -25.82 -48.95 -113.99
N LYS A 1050 -26.00 -49.62 -112.84
CA LYS A 1050 -25.12 -49.43 -111.68
C LYS A 1050 -23.82 -50.21 -111.85
N THR A 1051 -22.70 -49.62 -111.45
CA THR A 1051 -21.42 -50.34 -111.37
C THR A 1051 -21.46 -51.45 -110.33
N ASN A 1052 -20.87 -52.61 -110.60
CA ASN A 1052 -20.69 -53.68 -109.61
C ASN A 1052 -19.50 -53.41 -108.66
N LYS A 1053 -19.16 -54.36 -107.78
CA LYS A 1053 -18.01 -54.28 -106.86
C LYS A 1053 -16.67 -54.00 -107.56
N LYS A 1054 -16.50 -54.40 -108.83
CA LYS A 1054 -15.33 -54.14 -109.67
C LYS A 1054 -15.40 -52.82 -110.45
N GLY A 1055 -16.40 -51.97 -110.16
CA GLY A 1055 -16.59 -50.67 -110.82
C GLY A 1055 -17.14 -50.78 -112.25
N LYS A 1056 -17.60 -51.96 -112.67
CA LYS A 1056 -18.04 -52.22 -114.06
C LYS A 1056 -19.56 -52.10 -114.19
N ALA A 1057 -20.03 -51.32 -115.17
CA ALA A 1057 -21.42 -51.22 -115.60
C ALA A 1057 -21.56 -51.85 -117.00
N THR A 1058 -22.38 -52.89 -117.11
CA THR A 1058 -22.56 -53.66 -118.36
C THR A 1058 -23.88 -53.30 -119.02
N PHE A 1059 -23.83 -52.67 -120.17
CA PHE A 1059 -24.98 -52.23 -120.96
C PHE A 1059 -25.28 -53.24 -122.07
N LYS A 1060 -26.53 -53.70 -122.18
CA LYS A 1060 -27.03 -54.47 -123.32
C LYS A 1060 -27.63 -53.49 -124.34
N VAL A 1061 -26.99 -53.31 -125.49
CA VAL A 1061 -27.43 -52.34 -126.52
C VAL A 1061 -28.14 -53.05 -127.67
N LYS A 1062 -29.27 -52.49 -128.14
CA LYS A 1062 -30.03 -53.02 -129.29
C LYS A 1062 -29.65 -52.24 -130.55
N LEU A 1063 -28.72 -52.78 -131.33
CA LEU A 1063 -28.26 -52.23 -132.62
C LEU A 1063 -28.32 -53.35 -133.68
N THR A 1064 -29.18 -53.17 -134.69
CA THR A 1064 -29.48 -54.16 -135.74
C THR A 1064 -28.93 -53.78 -137.11
N LYS A 1065 -28.73 -52.49 -137.40
CA LYS A 1065 -28.17 -52.00 -138.66
C LYS A 1065 -26.63 -52.07 -138.66
N LYS A 1066 -26.04 -52.46 -139.81
CA LYS A 1066 -24.59 -52.42 -140.05
C LYS A 1066 -24.13 -50.96 -139.98
N GLY A 1067 -22.98 -50.69 -139.35
CA GLY A 1067 -22.48 -49.31 -139.19
C GLY A 1067 -21.67 -49.10 -137.91
N THR A 1068 -21.11 -47.90 -137.75
CA THR A 1068 -20.37 -47.50 -136.54
C THR A 1068 -21.18 -46.47 -135.75
N PHE A 1069 -21.59 -46.81 -134.53
CA PHE A 1069 -22.37 -45.95 -133.63
C PHE A 1069 -21.47 -45.35 -132.54
N LYS A 1070 -21.45 -44.03 -132.43
CA LYS A 1070 -20.79 -43.32 -131.31
C LYS A 1070 -21.68 -43.38 -130.07
N TYR A 1071 -21.08 -43.52 -128.90
CA TYR A 1071 -21.78 -43.49 -127.61
C TYR A 1071 -21.06 -42.63 -126.56
N THR A 1072 -21.85 -41.96 -125.73
CA THR A 1072 -21.39 -41.12 -124.61
C THR A 1072 -21.72 -41.81 -123.29
N VAL A 1073 -20.83 -41.67 -122.31
CA VAL A 1073 -21.04 -42.23 -120.97
C VAL A 1073 -20.83 -41.19 -119.88
N LYS A 1074 -21.73 -41.12 -118.90
CA LYS A 1074 -21.71 -40.14 -117.79
C LYS A 1074 -21.88 -40.80 -116.42
N PHE A 1075 -21.10 -40.35 -115.45
CA PHE A 1075 -21.33 -40.46 -114.00
C PHE A 1075 -21.56 -39.05 -113.45
N ALA A 1076 -22.67 -38.83 -112.75
CA ALA A 1076 -23.08 -37.49 -112.30
C ALA A 1076 -22.38 -37.00 -111.01
N GLY A 1077 -21.58 -37.84 -110.34
CA GLY A 1077 -21.00 -37.51 -109.02
C GLY A 1077 -21.97 -37.77 -107.86
N ASP A 1078 -21.51 -37.54 -106.63
CA ASP A 1078 -22.31 -37.56 -105.39
C ASP A 1078 -21.68 -36.70 -104.27
N THR A 1079 -22.05 -36.93 -103.00
CA THR A 1079 -21.53 -36.21 -101.81
C THR A 1079 -20.06 -36.50 -101.49
N GLN A 1080 -19.49 -37.57 -102.06
CA GLN A 1080 -18.13 -38.05 -101.82
C GLN A 1080 -17.25 -37.99 -103.07
N TYR A 1081 -17.82 -38.17 -104.27
CA TYR A 1081 -17.11 -38.31 -105.53
C TYR A 1081 -17.53 -37.25 -106.56
N LYS A 1082 -16.56 -36.74 -107.34
CA LYS A 1082 -16.83 -35.80 -108.45
C LYS A 1082 -17.48 -36.48 -109.66
N ALA A 1083 -18.23 -35.72 -110.45
CA ALA A 1083 -18.81 -36.15 -111.72
C ALA A 1083 -17.73 -36.40 -112.81
N VAL A 1084 -18.01 -37.28 -113.78
CA VAL A 1084 -17.13 -37.52 -114.94
C VAL A 1084 -17.93 -37.97 -116.18
N THR A 1085 -17.58 -37.48 -117.37
CA THR A 1085 -18.24 -37.82 -118.65
C THR A 1085 -17.20 -38.17 -119.72
N LYS A 1086 -17.47 -39.13 -120.62
CA LYS A 1086 -16.62 -39.50 -121.77
C LYS A 1086 -17.45 -39.70 -123.05
N LYS A 1087 -17.11 -39.01 -124.14
CA LYS A 1087 -17.90 -38.95 -125.41
C LYS A 1087 -17.39 -39.84 -126.56
N THR A 1088 -16.33 -40.63 -126.36
CA THR A 1088 -15.55 -41.22 -127.48
C THR A 1088 -15.78 -42.71 -127.75
N GLY A 1089 -16.75 -43.35 -127.07
CA GLY A 1089 -17.03 -44.77 -127.27
C GLY A 1089 -17.57 -45.06 -128.68
N LYS A 1090 -17.09 -46.11 -129.34
CA LYS A 1090 -17.59 -46.55 -130.66
C LYS A 1090 -18.02 -48.01 -130.61
N ILE A 1091 -19.21 -48.30 -131.13
CA ILE A 1091 -19.72 -49.66 -131.35
C ILE A 1091 -19.82 -49.89 -132.86
N LYS A 1092 -19.03 -50.81 -133.42
CA LYS A 1092 -19.08 -51.17 -134.84
C LYS A 1092 -19.88 -52.45 -135.03
N ILE A 1093 -20.91 -52.44 -135.89
CA ILE A 1093 -21.67 -53.61 -136.30
C ILE A 1093 -21.18 -54.01 -137.69
N LYS A 1094 -20.58 -55.20 -137.82
CA LYS A 1094 -20.08 -55.76 -139.09
C LYS A 1094 -21.06 -56.76 -139.67
#